data_AF-A0A564W5C5-F1
#
_entry.id   AF-A0A564W5C5-F1
#
_cell.length_a   1.000
_cell.length_b   1.000
_cell.length_c   1.000
_cell.angle_alpha   90.00
_cell.angle_beta   90.00
_cell.angle_gamma   90.00
#
_symmetry.space_group_name_H-M   'P 1'
#
loop_
_entity.id
_entity.type
_entity.pdbx_description
1 polymer ?
#
loop_
_entity_poly.entity_id
_entity_poly.type
_entity_poly.pdbx_seq_one_letter_code
_entity_poly.pdbx_strand_id
1 'polypeptide(L)'
;MIASEIMLPPHAPEIYLDRVTLWNAVESCEKHPKAQLAYSFDIAMQNELTLEENMELARKFVQEQFVAKGMIADLAFHSPEKEDGGIPNPHFHVMTTMRPLNPDGTWGQKQRREYLLDEDWNRIRDKNGDYMFNAVHTTDWHEPETLEHWREQWAAAVNTKFEEKGLDVRIDHRSYVRQGLDLIPTVHEGANVRQMEAKGIRTEKGELNRWIKATNRLMQDVRKKIKALFVWMEEVKEELSKPQTPSLADLLIAYYNQRNAGAWSNKARTGNLKQFAEAVNYLTENKLLTLEDLQERLSSVSEEFEALSGSMKKKSARIKELQELIRGSHSNLNANQGYLLEQCVVWQRLSEQLGWKCDNVRAAYSEISQDIQNEVYAGARAFVQANKGRYKCGGYIYTGEGQDLGQFWAELNVGNAKVKKTTANEIVTNGNAMYSIVGATFGIFLDQNCSNQIGTLTTNENGDTNEVEVTAGTVYIKELSAPKGYKLDTTVRSLKVEAGKIAVLNVSDVPKVTETLVDLFKIDMETGKATAQGDAALSGAEFTWHYYDGFYTKDNLPEKATRTWVTKTVAEKDSNGNIHYVTKLADAYKVSGDTFYTQNEKSVLPLGTLTVEETKAPDGYLLDGAYMQAGDSTEQIEGMYLTQITEDGELVVLSGSNQYSVSDQVIRGGVKIQKRDMETKDTKAQGSATLKDAAFAIISLNENPVLVEGKLYKKNETVKTIQAGIDGVATTSEDLLPYGKYKLEETKAPEGYLTDGAKAIEFSITENGKIVDLTGESHSIYNQIKRGDLEGVKIGAGTHKRLANVPFKITSKTTGESHIVVTDKNGQFSTASDWASHKKNTNAGTSSEDGIWFGISEPDDSKGALLYDTYEIEELACESNKGMKLIPAFEVVVSRNKVTIDLGTLTDEYEKEITIHTTATDKKTGEKVIVAGKKVTIVDTVTLDGLEEGRKYQLKGWQMLKEENAELLIDGKRVESDYTFVADSEKMKVEISYTFDASELGGQNLVTFEELYDLKNPEEPVKVAEHNDINDEGQTVTIKEVPETPTPETPGTITKTSNPPKTGDTENVALWIAILVLSAAGITGVRIWNKKKQVKRLGIKEKKEEEE
;
A
#
# COMPACT_ATOMS: atom_id res chain seq x y z
N MET A 1 26.72 20.39 -20.68
CA MET A 1 26.97 19.44 -21.79
C MET A 1 28.36 19.73 -22.35
N ILE A 2 29.10 18.69 -22.72
CA ILE A 2 30.49 18.71 -23.19
C ILE A 2 30.55 18.39 -24.68
N ALA A 3 29.92 17.28 -25.05
CA ALA A 3 29.79 16.74 -26.39
C ALA A 3 28.44 16.03 -26.49
N SER A 4 27.96 15.80 -27.72
CA SER A 4 26.79 14.95 -27.97
C SER A 4 26.89 14.36 -29.37
N GLU A 5 26.51 13.10 -29.56
CA GLU A 5 26.73 12.34 -30.79
C GLU A 5 25.65 11.24 -30.94
N ILE A 6 25.40 10.80 -32.18
CA ILE A 6 24.47 9.69 -32.46
C ILE A 6 25.24 8.50 -33.01
N MET A 7 24.92 7.31 -32.51
CA MET A 7 25.49 6.03 -32.92
C MET A 7 24.42 5.18 -33.60
N LEU A 8 24.72 4.73 -34.82
CA LEU A 8 23.79 4.02 -35.70
C LEU A 8 24.14 2.53 -35.81
N PRO A 9 23.16 1.62 -35.84
CA PRO A 9 23.39 0.21 -36.19
C PRO A 9 23.70 0.08 -37.70
N PRO A 10 24.36 -0.99 -38.16
CA PRO A 10 24.92 -1.08 -39.52
C PRO A 10 23.91 -0.95 -40.68
N HIS A 11 22.62 -1.15 -40.42
CA HIS A 11 21.54 -1.04 -41.40
C HIS A 11 20.65 0.20 -41.23
N ALA A 12 21.02 1.15 -40.37
CA ALA A 12 20.32 2.43 -40.24
C ALA A 12 20.73 3.43 -41.34
N PRO A 13 19.77 4.14 -41.95
CA PRO A 13 20.06 5.27 -42.85
C PRO A 13 20.93 6.35 -42.20
N GLU A 14 22.01 6.76 -42.87
CA GLU A 14 22.95 7.79 -42.39
C GLU A 14 22.28 9.14 -42.06
N ILE A 15 21.12 9.43 -42.66
CA ILE A 15 20.31 10.64 -42.37
C ILE A 15 19.90 10.74 -40.89
N TYR A 16 19.88 9.64 -40.16
CA TYR A 16 19.58 9.61 -38.72
C TYR A 16 20.78 10.02 -37.84
N LEU A 17 21.94 10.35 -38.41
CA LEU A 17 22.99 11.10 -37.70
C LEU A 17 22.58 12.55 -37.39
N ASP A 18 21.58 13.10 -38.07
CA ASP A 18 20.93 14.34 -37.65
C ASP A 18 19.84 14.05 -36.60
N ARG A 19 20.01 14.67 -35.42
CA ARG A 19 19.11 14.51 -34.27
C ARG A 19 17.67 14.94 -34.57
N VAL A 20 17.47 15.99 -35.37
CA VAL A 20 16.12 16.48 -35.70
C VAL A 20 15.43 15.50 -36.65
N THR A 21 16.13 15.02 -37.68
CA THR A 21 15.65 14.02 -38.62
C THR A 21 15.31 12.70 -37.94
N LEU A 22 16.18 12.22 -37.02
CA LEU A 22 15.93 11.01 -36.23
C LEU A 22 14.63 11.13 -35.40
N TRP A 23 14.53 12.11 -34.51
CA TRP A 23 13.42 12.15 -33.56
C TRP A 23 12.08 12.49 -34.22
N ASN A 24 12.07 13.31 -35.28
CA ASN A 24 10.87 13.52 -36.10
C ASN A 24 10.44 12.24 -36.83
N ALA A 25 11.38 11.42 -37.32
CA ALA A 25 11.08 10.13 -37.94
C ALA A 25 10.48 9.14 -36.93
N VAL A 26 11.04 9.08 -35.71
CA VAL A 26 10.50 8.27 -34.61
C VAL A 26 9.08 8.72 -34.25
N GLU A 27 8.84 10.02 -34.05
CA GLU A 27 7.51 10.55 -33.71
C GLU A 27 6.47 10.25 -34.80
N SER A 28 6.80 10.50 -36.07
CA SER A 28 5.89 10.27 -37.20
C SER A 28 5.49 8.79 -37.41
N CYS A 29 6.24 7.84 -36.85
CA CYS A 29 5.91 6.41 -36.90
C CYS A 29 4.89 5.98 -35.84
N GLU A 30 4.60 6.81 -34.84
CA GLU A 30 3.72 6.48 -33.73
C GLU A 30 2.31 7.07 -33.90
N LYS A 31 1.32 6.19 -34.02
CA LYS A 31 -0.07 6.57 -34.39
C LYS A 31 -0.96 6.98 -33.21
N HIS A 32 -0.42 7.12 -32.00
CA HIS A 32 -1.20 7.36 -30.79
C HIS A 32 -0.60 8.51 -29.97
N PRO A 33 -1.38 9.52 -29.54
CA PRO A 33 -0.86 10.75 -28.89
C PRO A 33 -0.29 10.55 -27.47
N LYS A 34 -0.19 9.31 -26.99
CA LYS A 34 0.52 8.94 -25.75
C LYS A 34 1.57 7.84 -25.98
N ALA A 35 2.05 7.67 -27.21
CA ALA A 35 3.08 6.68 -27.51
C ALA A 35 4.43 7.08 -26.89
N GLN A 36 5.15 6.11 -26.32
CA GLN A 36 6.52 6.31 -25.85
C GLN A 36 7.47 6.28 -27.06
N LEU A 37 8.33 7.30 -27.19
CA LEU A 37 9.23 7.46 -28.34
C LEU A 37 10.60 6.81 -28.11
N ALA A 38 11.15 6.96 -26.91
CA ALA A 38 12.51 6.57 -26.55
C ALA A 38 12.57 5.93 -25.16
N TYR A 39 13.57 5.06 -24.94
CA TYR A 39 14.12 4.86 -23.61
C TYR A 39 15.14 5.96 -23.31
N SER A 40 15.31 6.31 -22.03
CA SER A 40 16.29 7.31 -21.59
C SER A 40 17.07 6.74 -20.39
N PHE A 41 18.39 6.82 -20.46
CA PHE A 41 19.30 6.28 -19.46
C PHE A 41 20.25 7.38 -18.96
N ASP A 42 20.31 7.56 -17.64
CA ASP A 42 21.21 8.49 -16.97
C ASP A 42 22.34 7.69 -16.32
N ILE A 43 23.53 7.71 -16.93
CA ILE A 43 24.65 6.83 -16.55
C ILE A 43 25.79 7.66 -15.94
N ALA A 44 26.22 7.30 -14.74
CA ALA A 44 27.30 7.99 -14.03
C ALA A 44 28.68 7.64 -14.61
N MET A 45 29.47 8.68 -14.90
CA MET A 45 30.88 8.58 -15.24
C MET A 45 31.72 8.63 -13.95
N GLN A 46 32.92 8.06 -13.97
CA GLN A 46 33.73 7.85 -12.76
C GLN A 46 34.73 9.00 -12.57
N ASN A 47 34.93 9.46 -11.33
CA ASN A 47 35.82 10.59 -11.03
C ASN A 47 37.31 10.18 -11.05
N GLU A 48 37.57 8.89 -10.99
CA GLU A 48 38.87 8.21 -10.98
C GLU A 48 39.41 7.97 -12.42
N LEU A 49 38.56 8.21 -13.42
CA LEU A 49 38.88 8.17 -14.84
C LEU A 49 38.93 9.59 -15.42
N THR A 50 39.76 9.81 -16.44
CA THR A 50 39.76 11.07 -17.18
C THR A 50 38.45 11.22 -17.96
N LEU A 51 38.14 12.43 -18.40
CA LEU A 51 36.95 12.67 -19.23
C LEU A 51 37.03 11.88 -20.56
N GLU A 52 38.22 11.74 -21.14
CA GLU A 52 38.45 10.99 -22.38
C GLU A 52 38.27 9.47 -22.17
N GLU A 53 38.85 8.90 -21.10
CA GLU A 53 38.64 7.50 -20.70
C GLU A 53 37.16 7.19 -20.46
N ASN A 54 36.44 8.08 -19.77
CA ASN A 54 35.00 7.94 -19.52
C ASN A 54 34.18 7.97 -20.82
N MET A 55 34.51 8.88 -21.76
CA MET A 55 33.82 8.98 -23.04
C MET A 55 34.10 7.77 -23.95
N GLU A 56 35.33 7.26 -23.99
CA GLU A 56 35.67 6.01 -24.68
C GLU A 56 34.89 4.81 -24.11
N LEU A 57 34.87 4.67 -22.78
CA LEU A 57 34.15 3.60 -22.08
C LEU A 57 32.63 3.65 -22.33
N ALA A 58 32.04 4.85 -22.28
CA ALA A 58 30.63 5.08 -22.59
C ALA A 58 30.27 4.72 -24.03
N ARG A 59 31.08 5.15 -25.01
CA ARG A 59 30.91 4.80 -26.43
C ARG A 59 30.98 3.29 -26.65
N LYS A 60 31.97 2.62 -26.07
CA LYS A 60 32.12 1.16 -26.14
C LYS A 60 30.87 0.46 -25.58
N PHE A 61 30.44 0.83 -24.38
CA PHE A 61 29.25 0.27 -23.75
C PHE A 61 27.99 0.45 -24.62
N VAL A 62 27.73 1.67 -25.12
CA VAL A 62 26.57 1.95 -25.98
C VAL A 62 26.65 1.17 -27.30
N GLN A 63 27.85 1.07 -27.90
CA GLN A 63 28.07 0.28 -29.11
C GLN A 63 27.74 -1.20 -28.92
N GLU A 64 28.20 -1.79 -27.81
CA GLU A 64 28.04 -3.22 -27.51
C GLU A 64 26.64 -3.58 -27.01
N GLN A 65 26.01 -2.72 -26.19
CA GLN A 65 24.80 -3.07 -25.44
C GLN A 65 23.49 -2.54 -26.06
N PHE A 66 23.55 -1.45 -26.83
CA PHE A 66 22.37 -0.86 -27.49
C PHE A 66 22.47 -0.95 -29.02
N VAL A 67 23.58 -0.47 -29.60
CA VAL A 67 23.71 -0.34 -31.06
C VAL A 67 23.86 -1.69 -31.73
N ALA A 68 24.69 -2.59 -31.20
CA ALA A 68 24.80 -3.97 -31.69
C ALA A 68 23.50 -4.78 -31.54
N LYS A 69 22.63 -4.43 -30.58
CA LYS A 69 21.26 -4.99 -30.46
C LYS A 69 20.26 -4.39 -31.46
N GLY A 70 20.64 -3.40 -32.28
CA GLY A 70 19.81 -2.81 -33.33
C GLY A 70 19.07 -1.53 -32.94
N MET A 71 19.40 -0.90 -31.82
CA MET A 71 18.91 0.44 -31.47
C MET A 71 19.74 1.53 -32.15
N ILE A 72 19.12 2.67 -32.46
CA ILE A 72 19.86 3.94 -32.59
C ILE A 72 19.99 4.54 -31.19
N ALA A 73 21.16 5.08 -30.87
CA ALA A 73 21.46 5.72 -29.59
C ALA A 73 21.94 7.16 -29.79
N ASP A 74 21.34 8.10 -29.05
CA ASP A 74 21.67 9.52 -29.03
C ASP A 74 22.27 9.87 -27.67
N LEU A 75 23.55 10.27 -27.63
CA LEU A 75 24.34 10.44 -26.42
C LEU A 75 24.59 11.93 -26.13
N ALA A 76 24.54 12.33 -24.86
CA ALA A 76 24.95 13.66 -24.40
C ALA A 76 25.81 13.58 -23.13
N PHE A 77 27.04 14.09 -23.20
CA PHE A 77 28.04 14.01 -22.12
C PHE A 77 28.02 15.26 -21.24
N HIS A 78 28.00 15.09 -19.91
CA HIS A 78 27.79 16.14 -18.93
C HIS A 78 28.82 16.06 -17.80
N SER A 79 29.47 17.20 -17.51
CA SER A 79 30.27 17.41 -16.29
C SER A 79 29.86 18.76 -15.72
N PRO A 80 28.98 18.80 -14.70
CA PRO A 80 28.61 20.04 -14.05
C PRO A 80 29.75 20.53 -13.14
N GLU A 81 29.90 21.85 -13.04
CA GLU A 81 30.83 22.47 -12.08
C GLU A 81 30.40 22.21 -10.63
N LYS A 82 31.35 22.38 -9.70
CA LYS A 82 31.12 22.16 -8.27
C LYS A 82 30.44 23.38 -7.62
N GLU A 83 29.48 23.14 -6.73
CA GLU A 83 29.29 24.00 -5.55
C GLU A 83 30.41 23.71 -4.53
N ASP A 84 30.80 24.69 -3.71
CA ASP A 84 31.95 24.57 -2.80
C ASP A 84 31.87 23.33 -1.88
N GLY A 85 32.97 22.58 -1.82
CA GLY A 85 33.06 21.30 -1.10
C GLY A 85 32.43 20.08 -1.80
N GLY A 86 31.81 20.25 -2.97
CA GLY A 86 31.17 19.16 -3.72
C GLY A 86 32.14 18.13 -4.32
N ILE A 87 31.68 16.88 -4.43
CA ILE A 87 32.26 15.85 -5.32
C ILE A 87 31.61 16.04 -6.70
N PRO A 88 32.36 16.01 -7.82
CA PRO A 88 31.75 16.12 -9.15
C PRO A 88 30.87 14.90 -9.43
N ASN A 89 29.81 15.11 -10.21
CA ASN A 89 28.97 14.03 -10.72
C ASN A 89 28.95 14.08 -12.25
N PRO A 90 30.04 13.69 -12.93
CA PRO A 90 30.04 13.57 -14.37
C PRO A 90 29.11 12.42 -14.77
N HIS A 91 28.34 12.60 -15.83
CA HIS A 91 27.34 11.64 -16.30
C HIS A 91 27.14 11.78 -17.81
N PHE A 92 26.54 10.78 -18.44
CA PHE A 92 26.03 10.89 -19.79
C PHE A 92 24.59 10.41 -19.85
N HIS A 93 23.79 11.14 -20.62
CA HIS A 93 22.45 10.73 -20.99
C HIS A 93 22.54 9.93 -22.30
N VAL A 94 21.78 8.84 -22.39
CA VAL A 94 21.56 8.12 -23.66
C VAL A 94 20.06 8.01 -23.89
N MET A 95 19.58 8.47 -25.04
CA MET A 95 18.24 8.18 -25.52
C MET A 95 18.32 7.12 -26.62
N THR A 96 17.57 6.02 -26.49
CA THR A 96 17.54 4.95 -27.50
C THR A 96 16.15 4.76 -28.11
N THR A 97 16.12 4.39 -29.39
CA THR A 97 14.89 4.13 -30.12
C THR A 97 14.18 2.88 -29.61
N MET A 98 12.91 2.99 -29.20
CA MET A 98 12.12 1.83 -28.74
C MET A 98 11.64 0.88 -29.86
N ARG A 99 11.94 1.19 -31.12
CA ARG A 99 11.46 0.47 -32.30
C ARG A 99 12.66 -0.02 -33.11
N PRO A 100 12.77 -1.32 -33.44
CA PRO A 100 13.85 -1.82 -34.27
C PRO A 100 13.71 -1.34 -35.72
N LEU A 101 14.84 -1.24 -36.43
CA LEU A 101 14.84 -1.10 -37.88
C LEU A 101 14.86 -2.48 -38.55
N ASN A 102 14.03 -2.62 -39.59
CA ASN A 102 14.05 -3.73 -40.53
C ASN A 102 15.36 -3.70 -41.36
N PRO A 103 15.80 -4.83 -41.96
CA PRO A 103 17.04 -4.89 -42.75
C PRO A 103 17.11 -3.96 -43.99
N ASP A 104 16.00 -3.36 -44.40
CA ASP A 104 15.91 -2.36 -45.48
C ASP A 104 16.02 -0.89 -44.99
N GLY A 105 16.28 -0.69 -43.69
CA GLY A 105 16.37 0.63 -43.04
C GLY A 105 15.01 1.24 -42.69
N THR A 106 13.90 0.54 -42.91
CA THR A 106 12.55 1.00 -42.50
C THR A 106 12.23 0.66 -41.05
N TRP A 107 11.30 1.39 -40.44
CA TRP A 107 10.89 1.16 -39.05
C TRP A 107 10.03 -0.11 -38.90
N GLY A 108 10.53 -1.07 -38.12
CA GLY A 108 9.84 -2.32 -37.77
C GLY A 108 8.66 -2.10 -36.81
N GLN A 109 8.00 -3.18 -36.39
CA GLN A 109 6.97 -3.11 -35.35
C GLN A 109 7.63 -3.12 -33.96
N LYS A 110 7.00 -2.50 -32.93
CA LYS A 110 7.43 -2.58 -31.52
C LYS A 110 6.87 -3.82 -30.80
N GLN A 111 5.67 -4.24 -31.23
CA GLN A 111 4.88 -5.33 -30.68
C GLN A 111 4.14 -6.00 -31.84
N ARG A 112 3.89 -7.30 -31.73
CA ARG A 112 3.00 -8.09 -32.60
C ARG A 112 1.81 -8.63 -31.80
N ARG A 113 0.70 -8.94 -32.47
CA ARG A 113 -0.47 -9.55 -31.85
C ARG A 113 -0.34 -11.07 -31.92
N GLU A 114 -0.22 -11.72 -30.76
CA GLU A 114 -0.27 -13.18 -30.65
C GLU A 114 -1.63 -13.58 -30.08
N TYR A 115 -2.44 -14.28 -30.87
CA TYR A 115 -3.77 -14.69 -30.45
C TYR A 115 -3.69 -15.75 -29.35
N LEU A 116 -4.51 -15.59 -28.32
CA LEU A 116 -4.67 -16.60 -27.28
C LEU A 116 -5.37 -17.82 -27.88
N LEU A 117 -4.82 -19.01 -27.65
CA LEU A 117 -5.30 -20.27 -28.20
C LEU A 117 -5.81 -21.19 -27.09
N ASP A 118 -6.83 -21.99 -27.41
CA ASP A 118 -7.28 -23.11 -26.57
C ASP A 118 -6.45 -24.38 -26.77
N GLU A 119 -6.77 -25.44 -26.02
CA GLU A 119 -6.05 -26.73 -26.05
C GLU A 119 -6.10 -27.41 -27.44
N ASP A 120 -7.12 -27.10 -28.24
CA ASP A 120 -7.29 -27.54 -29.64
C ASP A 120 -6.68 -26.57 -30.68
N TRP A 121 -5.88 -25.59 -30.22
CA TRP A 121 -5.21 -24.55 -31.02
C TRP A 121 -6.14 -23.55 -31.73
N ASN A 122 -7.41 -23.45 -31.34
CA ASN A 122 -8.34 -22.46 -31.89
C ASN A 122 -8.21 -21.13 -31.15
N ARG A 123 -8.53 -20.02 -31.83
CA ARG A 123 -8.41 -18.68 -31.24
C ARG A 123 -9.55 -18.39 -30.28
N ILE A 124 -9.22 -18.12 -29.03
CA ILE A 124 -10.15 -17.75 -27.98
C ILE A 124 -10.82 -16.41 -28.32
N ARG A 125 -12.12 -16.30 -28.01
CA ARG A 125 -12.90 -15.06 -28.11
C ARG A 125 -13.34 -14.58 -26.73
N ASP A 126 -13.48 -13.28 -26.58
CA ASP A 126 -14.00 -12.66 -25.37
C ASP A 126 -15.54 -12.73 -25.30
N LYS A 127 -16.12 -12.21 -24.23
CA LYS A 127 -17.57 -12.13 -23.99
C LYS A 127 -18.35 -11.28 -25.01
N ASN A 128 -17.67 -10.44 -25.80
CA ASN A 128 -18.26 -9.63 -26.85
C ASN A 128 -18.15 -10.32 -28.23
N GLY A 129 -17.37 -11.40 -28.31
CA GLY A 129 -17.10 -12.17 -29.53
C GLY A 129 -15.78 -11.78 -30.22
N ASP A 130 -14.99 -10.86 -29.68
CA ASP A 130 -13.72 -10.43 -30.28
C ASP A 130 -12.58 -11.41 -29.96
N TYR A 131 -11.69 -11.67 -30.92
CA TYR A 131 -10.57 -12.58 -30.71
C TYR A 131 -9.54 -12.02 -29.73
N MET A 132 -9.29 -12.75 -28.64
CA MET A 132 -8.34 -12.39 -27.59
C MET A 132 -6.90 -12.57 -28.07
N PHE A 133 -6.00 -11.66 -27.67
CA PHE A 133 -4.61 -11.66 -28.06
C PHE A 133 -3.74 -10.94 -27.02
N ASN A 134 -2.50 -11.39 -26.90
CA ASN A 134 -1.44 -10.68 -26.19
C ASN A 134 -0.69 -9.75 -27.15
N ALA A 135 -0.30 -8.58 -26.67
CA ALA A 135 0.60 -7.68 -27.39
C ALA A 135 2.05 -8.01 -26.99
N VAL A 136 2.69 -8.89 -27.76
CA VAL A 136 4.03 -9.40 -27.46
C VAL A 136 5.06 -8.50 -28.11
N HIS A 137 6.03 -8.00 -27.32
CA HIS A 137 7.12 -7.17 -27.84
C HIS A 137 7.97 -7.93 -28.86
N THR A 138 8.50 -7.21 -29.84
CA THR A 138 9.39 -7.78 -30.87
C THR A 138 10.85 -7.83 -30.44
N THR A 139 11.19 -7.29 -29.26
CA THR A 139 12.55 -7.20 -28.72
C THR A 139 12.57 -7.33 -27.19
N ASP A 140 13.68 -7.86 -26.67
CA ASP A 140 14.03 -8.04 -25.26
C ASP A 140 14.27 -6.71 -24.51
N TRP A 141 14.31 -5.58 -25.22
CA TRP A 141 14.74 -4.26 -24.72
C TRP A 141 13.88 -3.66 -23.60
N HIS A 142 12.74 -4.28 -23.30
CA HIS A 142 11.76 -3.84 -22.31
C HIS A 142 11.79 -4.70 -21.03
N GLU A 143 12.54 -5.80 -21.04
CA GLU A 143 12.52 -6.84 -20.00
C GLU A 143 13.42 -6.45 -18.81
N PRO A 144 12.98 -6.66 -17.55
CA PRO A 144 13.80 -6.38 -16.36
C PRO A 144 15.17 -7.05 -16.37
N GLU A 145 15.25 -8.26 -16.92
CA GLU A 145 16.45 -9.08 -17.08
C GLU A 145 17.46 -8.42 -18.03
N THR A 146 16.97 -7.80 -19.10
CA THR A 146 17.78 -7.05 -20.06
C THR A 146 18.35 -5.77 -19.43
N LEU A 147 17.55 -5.06 -18.64
CA LEU A 147 18.03 -3.91 -17.88
C LEU A 147 19.07 -4.30 -16.82
N GLU A 148 18.89 -5.44 -16.16
CA GLU A 148 19.84 -5.95 -15.18
C GLU A 148 21.18 -6.32 -15.83
N HIS A 149 21.14 -7.03 -16.96
CA HIS A 149 22.33 -7.35 -17.73
C HIS A 149 23.07 -6.08 -18.18
N TRP A 150 22.38 -5.05 -18.68
CA TRP A 150 23.04 -3.78 -19.03
C TRP A 150 23.77 -3.13 -17.83
N ARG A 151 23.21 -3.20 -16.61
CA ARG A 151 23.89 -2.69 -15.41
C ARG A 151 25.10 -3.54 -15.03
N GLU A 152 24.99 -4.86 -15.14
CA GLU A 152 26.11 -5.79 -14.95
C GLU A 152 27.26 -5.48 -15.91
N GLN A 153 26.96 -5.34 -17.20
CA GLN A 153 27.97 -5.06 -18.23
C GLN A 153 28.62 -3.67 -18.05
N TRP A 154 27.87 -2.65 -17.59
CA TRP A 154 28.46 -1.36 -17.22
C TRP A 154 29.41 -1.49 -16.02
N ALA A 155 28.98 -2.19 -14.96
CA ALA A 155 29.81 -2.42 -13.78
C ALA A 155 31.08 -3.21 -14.12
N ALA A 156 30.98 -4.23 -14.96
CA ALA A 156 32.12 -5.00 -15.45
C ALA A 156 33.09 -4.14 -16.26
N ALA A 157 32.59 -3.34 -17.22
CA ALA A 157 33.41 -2.48 -18.06
C ALA A 157 34.17 -1.41 -17.24
N VAL A 158 33.51 -0.79 -16.27
CA VAL A 158 34.13 0.15 -15.31
C VAL A 158 35.18 -0.56 -14.44
N ASN A 159 34.87 -1.73 -13.89
CA ASN A 159 35.78 -2.47 -13.02
C ASN A 159 37.05 -2.92 -13.75
N THR A 160 36.94 -3.38 -15.00
CA THR A 160 38.10 -3.66 -15.87
C THR A 160 38.95 -2.41 -16.05
N LYS A 161 38.33 -1.22 -16.26
CA LYS A 161 39.09 0.02 -16.43
C LYS A 161 39.75 0.51 -15.13
N PHE A 162 39.17 0.23 -13.96
CA PHE A 162 39.82 0.44 -12.67
C PHE A 162 41.01 -0.52 -12.47
N GLU A 163 40.89 -1.78 -12.90
CA GLU A 163 41.96 -2.77 -12.84
C GLU A 163 43.13 -2.45 -13.76
N GLU A 164 42.86 -2.04 -15.02
CA GLU A 164 43.88 -1.53 -15.95
C GLU A 164 44.71 -0.38 -15.37
N LYS A 165 44.11 0.43 -14.48
CA LYS A 165 44.75 1.58 -13.82
C LYS A 165 45.33 1.27 -12.43
N GLY A 166 45.26 0.02 -11.98
CA GLY A 166 45.77 -0.39 -10.66
C GLY A 166 45.02 0.23 -9.48
N LEU A 167 43.73 0.53 -9.64
CA LEU A 167 42.87 1.04 -8.59
C LEU A 167 42.18 -0.12 -7.84
N ASP A 168 42.14 -0.06 -6.50
CA ASP A 168 41.45 -1.07 -5.68
C ASP A 168 39.91 -0.90 -5.64
N VAL A 169 39.40 0.24 -6.11
CA VAL A 169 37.95 0.52 -6.07
C VAL A 169 37.20 -0.35 -7.09
N ARG A 170 36.00 -0.79 -6.72
CA ARG A 170 35.08 -1.54 -7.60
C ARG A 170 33.66 -1.05 -7.39
N ILE A 171 32.87 -1.03 -8.45
CA ILE A 171 31.41 -0.84 -8.40
C ILE A 171 30.69 -2.16 -8.64
N ASP A 172 29.48 -2.28 -8.12
CA ASP A 172 28.64 -3.47 -8.28
C ASP A 172 27.21 -3.00 -8.60
N HIS A 173 26.56 -3.68 -9.55
CA HIS A 173 25.21 -3.34 -9.98
C HIS A 173 24.12 -3.76 -8.98
N ARG A 174 24.46 -4.67 -8.05
CA ARG A 174 23.55 -5.27 -7.08
C ARG A 174 23.36 -4.35 -5.86
N SER A 175 22.19 -4.41 -5.23
CA SER A 175 21.98 -3.76 -3.91
C SER A 175 22.90 -4.36 -2.84
N TYR A 176 23.21 -3.60 -1.78
CA TYR A 176 24.08 -4.07 -0.69
C TYR A 176 23.64 -5.42 -0.09
N VAL A 177 22.32 -5.64 0.06
CA VAL A 177 21.75 -6.94 0.50
C VAL A 177 22.16 -8.07 -0.43
N ARG A 178 22.03 -7.91 -1.76
CA ARG A 178 22.47 -8.92 -2.76
C ARG A 178 24.00 -9.04 -2.91
N GLN A 179 24.78 -8.18 -2.26
CA GLN A 179 26.24 -8.30 -2.12
C GLN A 179 26.65 -8.98 -0.80
N GLY A 180 25.71 -9.26 0.12
CA GLY A 180 26.04 -9.70 1.48
C GLY A 180 26.66 -8.59 2.36
N LEU A 181 26.34 -7.34 2.07
CA LEU A 181 26.83 -6.17 2.80
C LEU A 181 25.76 -5.59 3.73
N ASP A 182 26.04 -5.64 5.03
CA ASP A 182 25.23 -5.07 6.12
C ASP A 182 25.35 -3.53 6.13
N LEU A 183 24.84 -2.88 5.08
CA LEU A 183 24.89 -1.44 4.87
C LEU A 183 23.51 -0.92 4.43
N ILE A 184 23.03 0.13 5.08
CA ILE A 184 21.76 0.77 4.75
C ILE A 184 21.99 1.73 3.55
N PRO A 185 21.27 1.60 2.42
CA PRO A 185 21.42 2.52 1.29
C PRO A 185 20.83 3.90 1.59
N THR A 186 21.51 4.97 1.16
CA THR A 186 21.02 6.35 1.31
C THR A 186 19.92 6.68 0.32
N VAL A 187 18.91 7.45 0.76
CA VAL A 187 17.77 7.87 -0.07
C VAL A 187 18.18 8.99 -1.03
N HIS A 188 17.63 9.01 -2.24
CA HIS A 188 17.89 10.09 -3.20
C HIS A 188 17.29 11.43 -2.72
N GLU A 189 18.16 12.42 -2.55
CA GLU A 189 17.83 13.77 -2.07
C GLU A 189 17.08 14.60 -3.13
N GLY A 190 17.59 14.62 -4.37
CA GLY A 190 17.13 15.51 -5.43
C GLY A 190 17.72 16.92 -5.34
N ALA A 191 17.72 17.64 -6.47
CA ALA A 191 18.39 18.94 -6.60
C ALA A 191 17.93 19.98 -5.58
N ASN A 192 16.61 20.09 -5.34
CA ASN A 192 16.04 21.05 -4.40
C ASN A 192 16.48 20.80 -2.96
N VAL A 193 16.62 19.53 -2.54
CA VAL A 193 17.09 19.17 -1.19
C VAL A 193 18.57 19.52 -1.02
N ARG A 194 19.40 19.19 -2.02
CA ARG A 194 20.82 19.60 -2.00
C ARG A 194 20.98 21.13 -1.93
N GLN A 195 20.21 21.88 -2.70
CA GLN A 195 20.23 23.35 -2.64
C GLN A 195 19.69 23.95 -1.33
N MET A 196 18.94 23.20 -0.52
CA MET A 196 18.53 23.63 0.83
C MET A 196 19.63 23.31 1.85
N GLU A 197 20.15 22.08 1.83
CA GLU A 197 21.26 21.64 2.70
C GLU A 197 22.53 22.47 2.47
N ALA A 198 22.86 22.81 1.23
CA ALA A 198 23.97 23.72 0.88
C ALA A 198 23.79 25.15 1.42
N LYS A 199 22.56 25.57 1.69
CA LYS A 199 22.22 26.85 2.34
C LYS A 199 22.11 26.72 3.87
N GLY A 200 22.56 25.59 4.44
CA GLY A 200 22.48 25.28 5.86
C GLY A 200 21.08 24.91 6.36
N ILE A 201 20.09 24.78 5.47
CA ILE A 201 18.71 24.42 5.83
C ILE A 201 18.63 22.90 5.93
N ARG A 202 18.58 22.39 7.17
CA ARG A 202 18.38 20.96 7.46
C ARG A 202 17.00 20.50 6.97
N THR A 203 16.97 19.36 6.32
CA THR A 203 15.79 18.70 5.76
C THR A 203 15.64 17.29 6.34
N GLU A 204 14.41 16.76 6.38
CA GLU A 204 14.14 15.41 6.89
C GLU A 204 14.92 14.33 6.12
N LYS A 205 14.98 14.44 4.77
CA LYS A 205 15.80 13.55 3.93
C LYS A 205 17.30 13.69 4.20
N GLY A 206 17.79 14.90 4.47
CA GLY A 206 19.18 15.15 4.83
C GLY A 206 19.55 14.60 6.20
N GLU A 207 18.67 14.71 7.20
CA GLU A 207 18.86 14.07 8.51
C GLU A 207 18.81 12.55 8.41
N LEU A 208 17.86 11.98 7.65
CA LEU A 208 17.82 10.53 7.40
C LEU A 208 19.12 10.05 6.75
N ASN A 209 19.62 10.74 5.73
CA ASN A 209 20.90 10.41 5.10
C ASN A 209 22.11 10.65 6.02
N ARG A 210 22.08 11.64 6.93
CA ARG A 210 23.10 11.80 7.98
C ARG A 210 23.10 10.63 8.95
N TRP A 211 21.92 10.21 9.41
CA TRP A 211 21.74 9.06 10.29
C TRP A 211 22.22 7.76 9.61
N ILE A 212 21.78 7.46 8.39
CA ILE A 212 22.26 6.31 7.60
C ILE A 212 23.78 6.31 7.46
N LYS A 213 24.40 7.45 7.13
CA LYS A 213 25.87 7.57 7.01
C LYS A 213 26.58 7.39 8.37
N ALA A 214 25.96 7.77 9.49
CA ALA A 214 26.50 7.54 10.83
C ALA A 214 26.37 6.07 11.27
N THR A 215 25.19 5.46 11.07
CA THR A 215 24.90 4.05 11.37
C THR A 215 25.81 3.12 10.57
N ASN A 216 25.96 3.35 9.25
CA ASN A 216 26.88 2.57 8.41
C ASN A 216 28.34 2.67 8.88
N ARG A 217 28.81 3.86 9.31
CA ARG A 217 30.16 4.00 9.89
C ARG A 217 30.30 3.21 11.19
N LEU A 218 29.30 3.27 12.08
CA LEU A 218 29.29 2.52 13.32
C LEU A 218 29.33 1.01 13.06
N MET A 219 28.50 0.50 12.15
CA MET A 219 28.49 -0.92 11.76
C MET A 219 29.83 -1.35 11.14
N GLN A 220 30.41 -0.52 10.26
CA GLN A 220 31.73 -0.79 9.68
C GLN A 220 32.85 -0.80 10.73
N ASP A 221 32.85 0.14 11.69
CA ASP A 221 33.87 0.19 12.74
C ASP A 221 33.68 -0.91 13.79
N VAL A 222 32.45 -1.33 14.08
CA VAL A 222 32.16 -2.55 14.86
C VAL A 222 32.66 -3.78 14.10
N ARG A 223 32.37 -3.92 12.80
CA ARG A 223 32.85 -5.05 11.98
C ARG A 223 34.38 -5.07 11.86
N LYS A 224 35.04 -3.91 11.76
CA LYS A 224 36.51 -3.79 11.84
C LYS A 224 37.04 -4.22 13.21
N LYS A 225 36.43 -3.80 14.31
CA LYS A 225 36.82 -4.21 15.68
C LYS A 225 36.62 -5.71 15.90
N ILE A 226 35.51 -6.27 15.43
CA ILE A 226 35.24 -7.71 15.46
C ILE A 226 36.28 -8.46 14.61
N LYS A 227 36.57 -8.00 13.38
CA LYS A 227 37.62 -8.61 12.54
C LYS A 227 39.01 -8.50 13.17
N ALA A 228 39.34 -7.37 13.81
CA ALA A 228 40.59 -7.20 14.54
C ALA A 228 40.66 -8.09 15.79
N LEU A 229 39.55 -8.32 16.50
CA LEU A 229 39.46 -9.28 17.59
C LEU A 229 39.59 -10.73 17.10
N PHE A 230 39.03 -11.08 15.94
CA PHE A 230 39.24 -12.40 15.33
C PHE A 230 40.67 -12.59 14.86
N VAL A 231 41.29 -11.60 14.21
CA VAL A 231 42.72 -11.64 13.84
C VAL A 231 43.58 -11.77 15.09
N TRP A 232 43.36 -10.97 16.12
CA TRP A 232 44.05 -11.08 17.40
C TRP A 232 43.83 -12.43 18.10
N MET A 233 42.63 -13.01 17.98
CA MET A 233 42.33 -14.33 18.55
C MET A 233 42.97 -15.47 17.76
N GLU A 234 43.13 -15.34 16.44
CA GLU A 234 43.95 -16.27 15.63
C GLU A 234 45.44 -16.05 15.88
N GLU A 235 45.95 -14.82 16.05
CA GLU A 235 47.33 -14.54 16.46
C GLU A 235 47.62 -15.14 17.86
N VAL A 236 46.68 -15.04 18.80
CA VAL A 236 46.78 -15.66 20.14
C VAL A 236 46.71 -17.18 20.05
N LYS A 237 45.85 -17.75 19.19
CA LYS A 237 45.86 -19.20 18.89
C LYS A 237 47.18 -19.62 18.24
N GLU A 238 47.74 -18.83 17.33
CA GLU A 238 48.97 -19.13 16.61
C GLU A 238 50.16 -19.14 17.59
N GLU A 239 50.27 -18.13 18.46
CA GLU A 239 51.21 -18.14 19.60
C GLU A 239 51.01 -19.34 20.53
N LEU A 240 49.76 -19.69 20.88
CA LEU A 240 49.43 -20.88 21.69
C LEU A 240 49.68 -22.22 20.96
N SER A 241 49.77 -22.20 19.63
CA SER A 241 49.99 -23.39 18.80
C SER A 241 51.47 -23.68 18.50
N LYS A 242 52.38 -22.71 18.73
CA LYS A 242 53.81 -22.87 18.48
C LYS A 242 54.41 -24.02 19.30
N PRO A 243 54.85 -25.13 18.68
CA PRO A 243 55.40 -26.25 19.41
C PRO A 243 56.91 -26.08 19.63
N GLN A 244 57.37 -26.27 20.86
CA GLN A 244 58.71 -26.83 21.14
C GLN A 244 58.66 -27.84 22.28
N THR A 245 57.88 -28.90 22.08
CA THR A 245 58.20 -30.21 22.67
C THR A 245 59.48 -30.73 22.00
N PRO A 246 60.56 -31.02 22.74
CA PRO A 246 61.79 -31.57 22.13
C PRO A 246 61.53 -32.96 21.54
N SER A 247 62.25 -33.35 20.49
CA SER A 247 62.12 -34.72 19.95
C SER A 247 62.55 -35.76 20.98
N LEU A 248 62.17 -37.03 20.80
CA LEU A 248 62.58 -38.06 21.75
C LEU A 248 64.11 -38.19 21.85
N ALA A 249 64.83 -37.88 20.76
CA ALA A 249 66.30 -37.78 20.75
C ALA A 249 66.81 -36.59 21.57
N ASP A 250 66.21 -35.40 21.45
CA ASP A 250 66.58 -34.22 22.23
C ASP A 250 66.33 -34.41 23.73
N LEU A 251 65.21 -35.05 24.09
CA LEU A 251 64.91 -35.46 25.47
C LEU A 251 65.97 -36.45 25.99
N LEU A 252 66.38 -37.43 25.19
CA LEU A 252 67.43 -38.38 25.55
C LEU A 252 68.79 -37.69 25.72
N ILE A 253 69.13 -36.74 24.85
CA ILE A 253 70.36 -35.94 24.91
C ILE A 253 70.36 -35.09 26.18
N ALA A 254 69.26 -34.39 26.49
CA ALA A 254 69.12 -33.60 27.72
C ALA A 254 69.28 -34.47 28.98
N TYR A 255 68.60 -35.63 29.02
CA TYR A 255 68.69 -36.59 30.13
C TYR A 255 70.12 -37.12 30.33
N TYR A 256 70.78 -37.58 29.25
CA TYR A 256 72.15 -38.11 29.36
C TYR A 256 73.21 -37.03 29.60
N ASN A 257 72.99 -35.78 29.17
CA ASN A 257 73.84 -34.65 29.54
C ASN A 257 73.78 -34.39 31.05
N GLN A 258 72.57 -34.33 31.63
CA GLN A 258 72.38 -34.18 33.08
C GLN A 258 73.01 -35.36 33.86
N ARG A 259 72.81 -36.59 33.37
CA ARG A 259 73.38 -37.82 33.96
C ARG A 259 74.91 -37.90 33.85
N ASN A 260 75.52 -37.31 32.83
CA ASN A 260 76.97 -37.24 32.65
C ASN A 260 77.65 -36.12 33.47
N ALA A 261 76.92 -35.05 33.79
CA ALA A 261 77.41 -34.00 34.70
C ALA A 261 77.70 -34.56 36.11
N GLY A 262 76.84 -35.47 36.61
CA GLY A 262 77.04 -36.18 37.88
C GLY A 262 78.05 -37.35 37.85
N ALA A 263 78.65 -37.66 36.70
CA ALA A 263 79.49 -38.86 36.54
C ALA A 263 80.96 -38.61 36.96
N TRP A 264 81.35 -39.12 38.12
CA TRP A 264 82.67 -38.88 38.76
C TRP A 264 83.87 -39.57 38.10
N SER A 265 83.69 -40.38 37.05
CA SER A 265 84.79 -41.05 36.35
C SER A 265 84.52 -41.23 34.86
N ASN A 266 85.60 -41.28 34.07
CA ASN A 266 85.48 -41.51 32.62
C ASN A 266 84.84 -42.87 32.30
N LYS A 267 85.09 -43.92 33.10
CA LYS A 267 84.43 -45.23 32.93
C LYS A 267 82.91 -45.15 33.07
N ALA A 268 82.39 -44.32 33.99
CA ALA A 268 80.95 -44.09 34.13
C ALA A 268 80.39 -43.32 32.92
N ARG A 269 81.12 -42.31 32.41
CA ARG A 269 80.74 -41.57 31.19
C ARG A 269 80.72 -42.46 29.95
N THR A 270 81.69 -43.36 29.77
CA THR A 270 81.67 -44.35 28.69
C THR A 270 80.51 -45.34 28.82
N GLY A 271 80.16 -45.75 30.05
CA GLY A 271 78.99 -46.59 30.31
C GLY A 271 77.67 -45.90 29.95
N ASN A 272 77.48 -44.65 30.41
CA ASN A 272 76.33 -43.82 30.03
C ASN A 272 76.26 -43.60 28.50
N LEU A 273 77.39 -43.32 27.84
CA LEU A 273 77.45 -43.14 26.39
C LEU A 273 77.05 -44.41 25.62
N LYS A 274 77.42 -45.60 26.13
CA LYS A 274 76.99 -46.87 25.54
C LYS A 274 75.49 -47.10 25.72
N GLN A 275 74.93 -46.82 26.90
CA GLN A 275 73.48 -46.92 27.14
C GLN A 275 72.68 -45.91 26.31
N PHE A 276 73.22 -44.69 26.11
CA PHE A 276 72.65 -43.70 25.19
C PHE A 276 72.66 -44.21 23.75
N ALA A 277 73.78 -44.75 23.25
CA ALA A 277 73.86 -45.32 21.90
C ALA A 277 72.95 -46.54 21.71
N GLU A 278 72.84 -47.43 22.70
CA GLU A 278 71.93 -48.58 22.68
C GLU A 278 70.46 -48.14 22.62
N ALA A 279 70.08 -47.10 23.37
CA ALA A 279 68.74 -46.53 23.35
C ALA A 279 68.43 -45.78 22.03
N VAL A 280 69.35 -44.95 21.53
CA VAL A 280 69.20 -44.27 20.23
C VAL A 280 69.09 -45.28 19.09
N ASN A 281 69.89 -46.36 19.09
CA ASN A 281 69.76 -47.43 18.11
C ASN A 281 68.39 -48.12 18.20
N TYR A 282 67.93 -48.50 19.41
CA TYR A 282 66.62 -49.14 19.59
C TYR A 282 65.46 -48.28 19.05
N LEU A 283 65.48 -46.98 19.34
CA LEU A 283 64.51 -46.00 18.85
C LEU A 283 64.57 -45.89 17.31
N THR A 284 65.79 -45.79 16.75
CA THR A 284 66.01 -45.66 15.29
C THR A 284 65.58 -46.93 14.54
N GLU A 285 65.93 -48.11 15.03
CA GLU A 285 65.58 -49.41 14.44
C GLU A 285 64.06 -49.66 14.44
N ASN A 286 63.37 -49.23 15.51
CA ASN A 286 61.91 -49.33 15.62
C ASN A 286 61.17 -48.10 15.05
N LYS A 287 61.89 -47.11 14.49
CA LYS A 287 61.37 -45.84 13.93
C LYS A 287 60.55 -44.98 14.90
N LEU A 288 60.85 -45.04 16.19
CA LEU A 288 60.16 -44.29 17.24
C LEU A 288 60.82 -42.90 17.37
N LEU A 289 60.09 -41.84 16.99
CA LEU A 289 60.63 -40.48 16.87
C LEU A 289 59.97 -39.50 17.87
N THR A 290 58.72 -39.77 18.24
CA THR A 290 57.87 -38.99 19.13
C THR A 290 57.59 -39.72 20.46
N LEU A 291 56.95 -39.04 21.40
CA LEU A 291 56.56 -39.62 22.69
C LEU A 291 55.35 -40.56 22.51
N GLU A 292 54.50 -40.22 21.55
CA GLU A 292 53.32 -40.94 21.09
C GLU A 292 53.72 -42.28 20.45
N ASP A 293 54.71 -42.30 19.54
CA ASP A 293 55.25 -43.56 18.96
C ASP A 293 55.71 -44.53 20.07
N LEU A 294 56.38 -43.98 21.10
CA LEU A 294 56.86 -44.77 22.24
C LEU A 294 55.70 -45.28 23.09
N GLN A 295 54.65 -44.49 23.30
CA GLN A 295 53.45 -44.91 24.04
C GLN A 295 52.64 -45.97 23.28
N GLU A 296 52.49 -45.84 21.96
CA GLU A 296 51.79 -46.83 21.13
C GLU A 296 52.58 -48.15 21.06
N ARG A 297 53.92 -48.11 20.99
CA ARG A 297 54.70 -49.34 21.13
C ARG A 297 54.67 -49.93 22.54
N LEU A 298 54.53 -49.10 23.57
CA LEU A 298 54.37 -49.57 24.95
C LEU A 298 53.01 -50.22 25.20
N SER A 299 51.94 -49.74 24.54
CA SER A 299 50.61 -50.37 24.63
C SER A 299 50.60 -51.73 23.92
N SER A 300 51.19 -51.86 22.73
CA SER A 300 51.27 -53.16 22.02
C SER A 300 52.04 -54.22 22.84
N VAL A 301 53.11 -53.82 23.54
CA VAL A 301 53.86 -54.72 24.46
C VAL A 301 53.06 -55.01 25.74
N SER A 302 52.17 -54.11 26.16
CA SER A 302 51.22 -54.38 27.26
C SER A 302 50.13 -55.39 26.86
N GLU A 303 49.73 -55.45 25.59
CA GLU A 303 48.78 -56.46 25.09
C GLU A 303 49.42 -57.86 25.02
N GLU A 304 50.70 -57.96 24.63
CA GLU A 304 51.48 -59.20 24.74
C GLU A 304 51.58 -59.70 26.21
N PHE A 305 51.61 -58.77 27.17
CA PHE A 305 51.62 -59.08 28.61
C PHE A 305 50.25 -59.54 29.14
N GLU A 306 49.14 -58.94 28.69
CA GLU A 306 47.77 -59.41 28.99
C GLU A 306 47.54 -60.85 28.49
N ALA A 307 48.03 -61.19 27.29
CA ALA A 307 47.98 -62.57 26.78
C ALA A 307 48.67 -63.58 27.72
N LEU A 308 49.77 -63.17 28.37
CA LEU A 308 50.46 -63.97 29.38
C LEU A 308 49.66 -64.09 30.69
N SER A 309 49.00 -63.01 31.11
CA SER A 309 48.14 -62.93 32.30
C SER A 309 46.99 -63.95 32.27
N GLY A 310 46.38 -64.16 31.09
CA GLY A 310 45.34 -65.17 30.88
C GLY A 310 45.75 -66.61 31.26
N SER A 311 47.05 -66.94 31.17
CA SER A 311 47.60 -68.23 31.58
C SER A 311 47.53 -68.46 33.10
N MET A 312 47.62 -67.40 33.91
CA MET A 312 47.55 -67.51 35.38
C MET A 312 46.13 -67.79 35.89
N LYS A 313 45.07 -67.26 35.24
CA LYS A 313 43.68 -67.51 35.65
C LYS A 313 43.29 -68.99 35.60
N LYS A 314 43.88 -69.79 34.70
CA LYS A 314 43.69 -71.25 34.68
C LYS A 314 44.38 -71.98 35.85
N LYS A 315 45.37 -71.36 36.51
CA LYS A 315 46.08 -71.95 37.67
C LYS A 315 45.39 -71.63 39.00
N SER A 316 44.72 -70.50 39.15
CA SER A 316 44.03 -70.16 40.42
C SER A 316 42.84 -71.08 40.73
N ALA A 317 42.13 -71.58 39.70
CA ALA A 317 41.10 -72.61 39.88
C ALA A 317 41.67 -73.89 40.54
N ARG A 318 42.85 -74.34 40.08
CA ARG A 318 43.55 -75.53 40.62
C ARG A 318 44.08 -75.32 42.04
N ILE A 319 44.37 -74.08 42.44
CA ILE A 319 44.76 -73.73 43.82
C ILE A 319 43.59 -73.94 44.79
N LYS A 320 42.34 -73.72 44.36
CA LYS A 320 41.17 -73.91 45.23
C LYS A 320 40.90 -75.39 45.54
N GLU A 321 41.08 -76.28 44.57
CA GLU A 321 41.12 -77.74 44.81
C GLU A 321 42.22 -78.14 45.80
N LEU A 322 43.41 -77.54 45.68
CA LEU A 322 44.54 -77.82 46.57
C LEU A 322 44.30 -77.34 48.01
N GLN A 323 43.61 -76.22 48.21
CA GLN A 323 43.31 -75.69 49.55
C GLN A 323 42.37 -76.59 50.36
N GLU A 324 41.40 -77.25 49.73
CA GLU A 324 40.56 -78.25 50.40
C GLU A 324 41.32 -79.56 50.65
N LEU A 325 42.17 -79.98 49.68
CA LEU A 325 43.06 -81.13 49.85
C LEU A 325 44.04 -80.97 51.02
N ILE A 326 44.70 -79.81 51.16
CA ILE A 326 45.66 -79.52 52.24
C ILE A 326 44.98 -79.58 53.62
N ARG A 327 43.76 -79.05 53.73
CA ARG A 327 42.97 -79.14 54.97
C ARG A 327 42.55 -80.58 55.29
N GLY A 328 42.42 -81.45 54.28
CA GLY A 328 42.17 -82.88 54.44
C GLY A 328 43.43 -83.75 54.69
N SER A 329 44.60 -83.33 54.21
CA SER A 329 45.83 -84.17 54.22
C SER A 329 46.73 -83.98 55.44
N HIS A 330 46.48 -82.98 56.28
CA HIS A 330 47.29 -82.68 57.47
C HIS A 330 46.50 -82.71 58.78
N SER A 331 45.68 -83.75 58.96
CA SER A 331 44.90 -84.06 60.18
C SER A 331 45.70 -84.21 61.49
N ASN A 332 47.03 -84.09 61.43
CA ASN A 332 47.95 -84.51 62.49
C ASN A 332 48.58 -83.34 63.25
N LEU A 333 48.41 -82.10 62.77
CA LEU A 333 48.81 -80.90 63.50
C LEU A 333 47.71 -80.52 64.51
N ASN A 334 48.06 -80.39 65.79
CA ASN A 334 47.08 -79.93 66.77
C ASN A 334 46.83 -78.41 66.62
N ALA A 335 45.70 -77.93 67.13
CA ALA A 335 45.27 -76.53 66.97
C ALA A 335 46.33 -75.52 67.45
N ASN A 336 47.08 -75.84 68.51
CA ASN A 336 48.14 -74.97 69.03
C ASN A 336 49.37 -74.96 68.13
N GLN A 337 49.74 -76.09 67.50
CA GLN A 337 50.84 -76.15 66.52
C GLN A 337 50.50 -75.36 65.24
N GLY A 338 49.27 -75.48 64.74
CA GLY A 338 48.79 -74.67 63.61
C GLY A 338 48.84 -73.18 63.94
N TYR A 339 48.27 -72.78 65.08
CA TYR A 339 48.27 -71.40 65.55
C TYR A 339 49.69 -70.84 65.78
N LEU A 340 50.62 -71.61 66.37
CA LEU A 340 52.01 -71.17 66.53
C LEU A 340 52.71 -70.93 65.19
N LEU A 341 52.45 -71.75 64.17
CA LEU A 341 53.00 -71.53 62.83
C LEU A 341 52.47 -70.22 62.22
N GLU A 342 51.17 -69.94 62.36
CA GLU A 342 50.56 -68.68 61.94
C GLU A 342 51.17 -67.48 62.68
N GLN A 343 51.35 -67.56 64.00
CA GLN A 343 51.94 -66.47 64.82
C GLN A 343 53.40 -66.19 64.45
N CYS A 344 54.23 -67.22 64.24
CA CYS A 344 55.61 -67.03 63.79
C CYS A 344 55.69 -66.39 62.39
N VAL A 345 54.73 -66.68 61.51
CA VAL A 345 54.64 -66.05 60.19
C VAL A 345 54.23 -64.57 60.31
N VAL A 346 53.22 -64.23 61.12
CA VAL A 346 52.81 -62.83 61.38
C VAL A 346 54.00 -61.98 61.85
N TRP A 347 54.77 -62.52 62.80
CA TRP A 347 55.96 -61.87 63.37
C TRP A 347 57.03 -61.52 62.32
N GLN A 348 57.37 -62.45 61.44
CA GLN A 348 58.39 -62.22 60.40
C GLN A 348 57.97 -61.09 59.44
N ARG A 349 56.67 -61.00 59.10
CA ARG A 349 56.14 -60.01 58.13
C ARG A 349 56.16 -58.58 58.67
N LEU A 350 55.86 -58.39 59.96
CA LEU A 350 55.92 -57.08 60.61
C LEU A 350 57.35 -56.54 60.62
N SER A 351 58.35 -57.39 60.85
CA SER A 351 59.76 -56.98 60.78
C SER A 351 60.21 -56.55 59.37
N GLU A 352 59.66 -57.10 58.29
CA GLU A 352 59.98 -56.66 56.92
C GLU A 352 59.37 -55.29 56.61
N GLN A 353 58.09 -55.06 56.94
CA GLN A 353 57.40 -53.79 56.66
C GLN A 353 57.85 -52.63 57.54
N LEU A 354 58.16 -52.89 58.83
CA LEU A 354 58.60 -51.85 59.78
C LEU A 354 60.12 -51.63 59.79
N GLY A 355 60.86 -52.33 58.90
CA GLY A 355 62.28 -52.10 58.64
C GLY A 355 63.25 -52.65 59.68
N TRP A 356 62.80 -53.52 60.59
CA TRP A 356 63.57 -53.98 61.75
C TRP A 356 64.64 -55.05 61.47
N LYS A 357 64.63 -55.67 60.27
CA LYS A 357 65.64 -56.64 59.81
C LYS A 357 65.89 -57.83 60.76
N CYS A 358 64.84 -58.39 61.35
CA CYS A 358 64.91 -59.57 62.20
C CYS A 358 64.99 -60.86 61.35
N ASP A 359 66.11 -61.06 60.66
CA ASP A 359 66.34 -62.16 59.69
C ASP A 359 66.23 -63.58 60.28
N ASN A 360 66.14 -63.70 61.61
CA ASN A 360 66.16 -64.96 62.38
C ASN A 360 64.78 -65.47 62.84
N VAL A 361 63.67 -64.80 62.53
CA VAL A 361 62.33 -65.29 62.92
C VAL A 361 61.95 -66.53 62.08
N ARG A 362 62.01 -67.71 62.69
CA ARG A 362 61.51 -68.99 62.15
C ARG A 362 60.73 -69.76 63.22
N ALA A 363 59.70 -70.49 62.82
CA ALA A 363 59.08 -71.51 63.66
C ALA A 363 60.06 -72.70 63.79
N ALA A 364 60.85 -72.73 64.86
CA ALA A 364 61.86 -73.77 65.11
C ALA A 364 61.24 -75.07 65.64
N TYR A 365 60.38 -75.71 64.84
CA TYR A 365 59.94 -77.09 65.03
C TYR A 365 60.50 -77.98 63.91
N SER A 366 61.16 -79.08 64.27
CA SER A 366 61.76 -80.05 63.34
C SER A 366 60.75 -80.90 62.56
N GLU A 367 59.46 -80.58 62.67
CA GLU A 367 58.32 -81.38 62.20
C GLU A 367 57.62 -80.79 60.98
N ILE A 368 57.98 -79.55 60.58
CA ILE A 368 57.30 -78.81 59.50
C ILE A 368 58.30 -78.53 58.38
N SER A 369 58.05 -79.07 57.18
CA SER A 369 59.02 -79.03 56.08
C SER A 369 59.33 -77.61 55.61
N GLN A 370 60.57 -77.42 55.12
CA GLN A 370 61.01 -76.13 54.59
C GLN A 370 60.13 -75.64 53.43
N ASP A 371 59.55 -76.55 52.66
CA ASP A 371 58.66 -76.22 51.53
C ASP A 371 57.32 -75.64 51.99
N ILE A 372 56.71 -76.19 53.06
CA ILE A 372 55.49 -75.62 53.65
C ILE A 372 55.78 -74.24 54.25
N GLN A 373 56.94 -74.07 54.91
CA GLN A 373 57.38 -72.76 55.39
C GLN A 373 57.55 -71.75 54.22
N ASN A 374 58.07 -72.21 53.07
CA ASN A 374 58.28 -71.38 51.88
C ASN A 374 56.96 -71.01 51.18
N GLU A 375 55.99 -71.94 51.09
CA GLU A 375 54.66 -71.68 50.51
C GLU A 375 53.90 -70.62 51.34
N VAL A 376 53.86 -70.80 52.66
CA VAL A 376 53.23 -69.84 53.58
C VAL A 376 53.97 -68.50 53.58
N TYR A 377 55.31 -68.50 53.44
CA TYR A 377 56.09 -67.27 53.21
C TYR A 377 55.63 -66.55 51.92
N ALA A 378 55.48 -67.27 50.80
CA ALA A 378 55.05 -66.69 49.52
C ALA A 378 53.62 -66.14 49.59
N GLY A 379 52.68 -66.88 50.16
CA GLY A 379 51.29 -66.45 50.35
C GLY A 379 51.17 -65.21 51.25
N ALA A 380 51.87 -65.20 52.38
CA ALA A 380 51.87 -64.06 53.30
C ALA A 380 52.57 -62.83 52.70
N ARG A 381 53.66 -63.00 51.93
CA ARG A 381 54.32 -61.91 51.19
C ARG A 381 53.40 -61.32 50.13
N ALA A 382 52.70 -62.16 49.36
CA ALA A 382 51.72 -61.72 48.37
C ALA A 382 50.56 -60.96 49.04
N PHE A 383 50.02 -61.45 50.15
CA PHE A 383 48.98 -60.75 50.92
C PHE A 383 49.46 -59.38 51.41
N VAL A 384 50.62 -59.31 52.06
CA VAL A 384 51.19 -58.05 52.58
C VAL A 384 51.49 -57.06 51.45
N GLN A 385 51.95 -57.54 50.29
CA GLN A 385 52.23 -56.69 49.14
C GLN A 385 50.93 -56.19 48.45
N ALA A 386 49.86 -56.98 48.45
CA ALA A 386 48.53 -56.60 47.98
C ALA A 386 47.73 -55.72 48.97
N ASN A 387 48.14 -55.63 50.24
CA ASN A 387 47.47 -54.85 51.29
C ASN A 387 48.31 -53.69 51.84
N LYS A 388 49.45 -53.37 51.21
CA LYS A 388 50.39 -52.35 51.68
C LYS A 388 49.71 -50.96 51.71
N GLY A 389 49.59 -50.38 52.91
CA GLY A 389 48.94 -49.09 53.14
C GLY A 389 47.50 -49.16 53.67
N ARG A 390 46.82 -50.33 53.58
CA ARG A 390 45.43 -50.49 54.04
C ARG A 390 45.28 -50.53 55.57
N TYR A 391 46.37 -50.76 56.28
CA TYR A 391 46.41 -50.92 57.74
C TYR A 391 47.40 -49.95 58.36
N LYS A 392 47.03 -49.40 59.51
CA LYS A 392 47.93 -48.72 60.43
C LYS A 392 48.53 -49.79 61.33
N CYS A 393 49.81 -50.05 61.15
CA CYS A 393 50.54 -51.07 61.90
C CYS A 393 51.49 -50.43 62.91
N GLY A 394 51.65 -51.07 64.06
CA GLY A 394 52.62 -50.65 65.07
C GLY A 394 52.78 -51.69 66.16
N GLY A 395 53.56 -51.35 67.19
CA GLY A 395 53.74 -52.19 68.36
C GLY A 395 55.02 -51.91 69.13
N TYR A 396 55.29 -52.77 70.10
CA TYR A 396 56.35 -52.63 71.08
C TYR A 396 57.21 -53.88 71.10
N ILE A 397 58.52 -53.70 71.31
CA ILE A 397 59.46 -54.79 71.61
C ILE A 397 59.93 -54.59 73.05
N TYR A 398 59.70 -55.60 73.87
CA TYR A 398 60.07 -55.71 75.27
C TYR A 398 61.32 -56.57 75.38
N THR A 399 62.47 -55.93 75.60
CA THR A 399 63.76 -56.59 75.75
C THR A 399 64.12 -56.76 77.22
N GLY A 400 64.89 -57.82 77.55
CA GLY A 400 65.26 -58.15 78.93
C GLY A 400 66.24 -59.33 79.01
N GLU A 401 66.45 -59.88 80.21
CA GLU A 401 67.36 -61.03 80.44
C GLU A 401 66.75 -62.39 79.99
N GLY A 402 66.05 -62.42 78.87
CA GLY A 402 65.33 -63.58 78.35
C GLY A 402 65.05 -63.46 76.85
N GLN A 403 64.05 -64.18 76.36
CA GLN A 403 63.60 -64.04 74.97
C GLN A 403 62.86 -62.71 74.80
N ASP A 404 63.29 -61.88 73.85
CA ASP A 404 62.60 -60.64 73.46
C ASP A 404 61.15 -60.95 73.08
N LEU A 405 60.22 -60.26 73.74
CA LEU A 405 58.79 -60.35 73.49
C LEU A 405 58.33 -59.12 72.71
N GLY A 406 57.31 -59.27 71.88
CA GLY A 406 56.79 -58.18 71.06
C GLY A 406 55.28 -58.27 70.93
N GLN A 407 54.64 -57.11 70.98
CA GLN A 407 53.21 -56.97 70.86
C GLN A 407 52.91 -56.02 69.72
N PHE A 408 52.29 -56.53 68.66
CA PHE A 408 51.97 -55.78 67.46
C PHE A 408 50.46 -55.72 67.22
N TRP A 409 50.04 -54.65 66.58
CA TRP A 409 48.67 -54.41 66.18
C TRP A 409 48.66 -53.93 64.72
N ALA A 410 47.61 -54.31 64.01
CA ALA A 410 47.31 -53.88 62.65
C ALA A 410 45.84 -53.45 62.64
N GLU A 411 45.60 -52.15 62.81
CA GLU A 411 44.26 -51.57 62.73
C GLU A 411 43.94 -51.30 61.26
N LEU A 412 42.75 -51.70 60.80
CA LEU A 412 42.28 -51.32 59.46
C LEU A 412 42.22 -49.78 59.41
N ASN A 413 42.84 -49.18 58.39
CA ASN A 413 42.99 -47.73 58.27
C ASN A 413 42.43 -47.21 56.95
N VAL A 414 41.47 -47.93 56.39
CA VAL A 414 40.77 -47.61 55.15
C VAL A 414 39.26 -47.84 55.32
N GLY A 415 38.48 -47.07 54.58
CA GLY A 415 37.04 -47.24 54.39
C GLY A 415 36.66 -46.81 52.98
N ASN A 416 35.39 -46.97 52.60
CA ASN A 416 34.94 -46.65 51.25
C ASN A 416 34.29 -45.26 51.20
N ALA A 417 34.63 -44.48 50.19
CA ALA A 417 33.89 -43.29 49.79
C ALA A 417 32.92 -43.64 48.65
N LYS A 418 31.72 -43.05 48.69
CA LYS A 418 30.67 -43.18 47.68
C LYS A 418 29.90 -41.86 47.55
N VAL A 419 29.39 -41.56 46.36
CA VAL A 419 28.44 -40.46 46.14
C VAL A 419 27.05 -41.02 45.80
N LYS A 420 26.02 -40.30 46.24
CA LYS A 420 24.64 -40.47 45.81
C LYS A 420 24.17 -39.15 45.19
N LYS A 421 23.90 -39.19 43.89
CA LYS A 421 23.44 -38.07 43.05
C LYS A 421 21.92 -38.03 43.00
N THR A 422 21.34 -36.84 43.04
CA THR A 422 19.92 -36.57 42.73
C THR A 422 19.80 -35.34 41.81
N THR A 423 18.58 -35.07 41.33
CA THR A 423 18.23 -33.75 40.78
C THR A 423 17.86 -32.78 41.91
N ALA A 424 18.11 -31.49 41.71
CA ALA A 424 17.59 -30.42 42.57
C ALA A 424 16.20 -29.93 42.15
N ASN A 425 15.68 -30.35 40.97
CA ASN A 425 14.37 -29.94 40.46
C ASN A 425 13.71 -31.07 39.64
N GLU A 426 12.94 -31.93 40.31
CA GLU A 426 12.20 -33.02 39.67
C GLU A 426 11.12 -32.52 38.70
N ILE A 427 10.52 -31.34 38.92
CA ILE A 427 9.45 -30.79 38.07
C ILE A 427 9.95 -30.51 36.64
N VAL A 428 11.23 -30.17 36.49
CA VAL A 428 11.92 -29.89 35.21
C VAL A 428 12.42 -31.15 34.51
N THR A 429 12.67 -32.23 35.26
CA THR A 429 13.49 -33.37 34.80
C THR A 429 12.76 -34.71 34.78
N ASN A 430 11.64 -34.86 35.50
CA ASN A 430 10.86 -36.08 35.55
C ASN A 430 10.21 -36.41 34.19
N GLY A 431 10.49 -37.60 33.65
CA GLY A 431 9.99 -38.07 32.35
C GLY A 431 10.77 -37.53 31.13
N ASN A 432 11.54 -36.45 31.28
CA ASN A 432 12.22 -35.81 30.16
C ASN A 432 13.61 -36.43 29.90
N ALA A 433 13.71 -37.18 28.80
CA ALA A 433 14.92 -37.90 28.39
C ALA A 433 16.10 -37.00 27.97
N MET A 434 15.94 -35.68 27.94
CA MET A 434 17.04 -34.74 27.77
C MET A 434 17.90 -34.60 29.02
N TYR A 435 17.35 -34.95 30.19
CA TYR A 435 18.08 -35.01 31.46
C TYR A 435 18.47 -36.44 31.81
N SER A 436 19.66 -36.62 32.36
CA SER A 436 20.09 -37.88 32.97
C SER A 436 21.01 -37.59 34.15
N ILE A 437 20.94 -38.42 35.21
CA ILE A 437 21.88 -38.36 36.34
C ILE A 437 23.03 -39.37 36.20
N VAL A 438 23.11 -40.05 35.06
CA VAL A 438 24.11 -41.09 34.75
C VAL A 438 25.39 -40.47 34.16
N GLY A 439 26.54 -41.03 34.51
CA GLY A 439 27.83 -40.63 33.93
C GLY A 439 28.46 -39.38 34.53
N ALA A 440 27.81 -38.72 35.50
CA ALA A 440 28.45 -37.71 36.34
C ALA A 440 29.69 -38.32 37.01
N THR A 441 30.82 -37.60 36.98
CA THR A 441 32.10 -38.07 37.52
C THR A 441 32.62 -37.16 38.61
N PHE A 442 33.03 -37.76 39.74
CA PHE A 442 33.59 -37.05 40.89
C PHE A 442 35.02 -37.52 41.16
N GLY A 443 35.95 -36.57 41.29
CA GLY A 443 37.28 -36.85 41.80
C GLY A 443 37.27 -36.89 43.32
N ILE A 444 38.00 -37.85 43.89
CA ILE A 444 38.32 -37.89 45.32
C ILE A 444 39.75 -37.41 45.50
N PHE A 445 39.98 -36.48 46.43
CA PHE A 445 41.25 -35.80 46.65
C PHE A 445 41.67 -35.86 48.13
N LEU A 446 42.98 -35.88 48.37
CA LEU A 446 43.54 -35.80 49.74
C LEU A 446 43.56 -34.36 50.29
N ASP A 447 43.57 -33.36 49.41
CA ASP A 447 43.67 -31.94 49.76
C ASP A 447 42.49 -31.13 49.22
N GLN A 448 42.15 -30.06 49.96
CA GLN A 448 41.03 -29.18 49.63
C GLN A 448 41.22 -28.42 48.31
N ASN A 449 42.48 -28.21 47.88
CA ASN A 449 42.80 -27.56 46.61
C ASN A 449 42.62 -28.51 45.40
N CYS A 450 42.24 -29.77 45.63
CA CYS A 450 42.02 -30.79 44.62
C CYS A 450 43.26 -31.05 43.74
N SER A 451 44.45 -31.00 44.33
CA SER A 451 45.72 -31.21 43.61
C SER A 451 46.21 -32.67 43.59
N ASN A 452 45.81 -33.49 44.56
CA ASN A 452 46.19 -34.90 44.68
C ASN A 452 44.96 -35.81 44.57
N GLN A 453 44.57 -36.15 43.35
CA GLN A 453 43.46 -37.09 43.11
C GLN A 453 43.88 -38.53 43.44
N ILE A 454 43.03 -39.24 44.19
CA ILE A 454 43.24 -40.63 44.63
C ILE A 454 42.20 -41.61 44.09
N GLY A 455 41.16 -41.12 43.41
CA GLY A 455 40.16 -41.97 42.78
C GLY A 455 39.10 -41.18 42.02
N THR A 456 38.21 -41.92 41.35
CA THR A 456 37.07 -41.38 40.60
C THR A 456 35.82 -42.20 40.90
N LEU A 457 34.71 -41.51 41.09
CA LEU A 457 33.38 -42.08 41.30
C LEU A 457 32.49 -41.72 40.12
N THR A 458 31.85 -42.70 39.49
CA THR A 458 30.96 -42.51 38.33
C THR A 458 29.55 -43.00 38.66
N THR A 459 28.54 -42.19 38.34
CA THR A 459 27.12 -42.44 38.65
C THR A 459 26.44 -43.39 37.67
N ASN A 460 25.55 -44.24 38.20
CA ASN A 460 24.68 -45.14 37.44
C ASN A 460 23.24 -44.58 37.28
N GLU A 461 22.35 -45.38 36.68
CA GLU A 461 20.91 -45.06 36.44
C GLU A 461 20.14 -44.60 37.69
N ASN A 462 20.55 -45.03 38.88
CA ASN A 462 19.93 -44.64 40.15
C ASN A 462 20.63 -43.45 40.81
N GLY A 463 21.65 -42.85 40.19
CA GLY A 463 22.52 -41.83 40.79
C GLY A 463 23.50 -42.37 41.84
N ASP A 464 23.57 -43.69 42.04
CA ASP A 464 24.58 -44.31 42.90
C ASP A 464 25.92 -44.42 42.16
N THR A 465 27.04 -44.10 42.82
CA THR A 465 28.37 -44.39 42.26
C THR A 465 28.87 -45.78 42.59
N ASN A 466 29.95 -46.20 41.94
CA ASN A 466 30.87 -47.20 42.51
C ASN A 466 31.38 -46.75 43.90
N GLU A 467 31.95 -47.69 44.64
CA GLU A 467 32.73 -47.40 45.85
C GLU A 467 34.22 -47.30 45.51
N VAL A 468 34.95 -46.44 46.22
CA VAL A 468 36.41 -46.36 46.17
C VAL A 468 36.97 -46.43 47.58
N GLU A 469 37.90 -47.35 47.82
CA GLU A 469 38.59 -47.46 49.10
C GLU A 469 39.61 -46.33 49.26
N VAL A 470 39.56 -45.64 50.40
CA VAL A 470 40.44 -44.52 50.75
C VAL A 470 40.91 -44.63 52.20
N THR A 471 42.06 -44.02 52.50
CA THR A 471 42.57 -43.90 53.87
C THR A 471 41.54 -43.25 54.80
N ALA A 472 41.29 -43.84 55.96
CA ALA A 472 40.36 -43.31 56.95
C ALA A 472 40.83 -41.93 57.45
N GLY A 473 39.92 -40.96 57.45
CA GLY A 473 40.25 -39.54 57.62
C GLY A 473 39.23 -38.64 56.90
N THR A 474 39.63 -37.42 56.57
CA THR A 474 38.85 -36.52 55.71
C THR A 474 39.40 -36.58 54.29
N VAL A 475 38.54 -36.82 53.31
CA VAL A 475 38.80 -36.64 51.89
C VAL A 475 37.95 -35.49 51.34
N TYR A 476 38.33 -34.96 50.19
CA TYR A 476 37.59 -33.92 49.48
C TYR A 476 37.04 -34.49 48.18
N ILE A 477 35.79 -34.19 47.86
CA ILE A 477 35.10 -34.67 46.67
C ILE A 477 34.68 -33.45 45.86
N LYS A 478 34.96 -33.47 44.57
CA LYS A 478 34.59 -32.42 43.61
C LYS A 478 34.07 -33.07 42.34
N GLU A 479 33.03 -32.51 41.74
CA GLU A 479 32.60 -32.94 40.41
C GLU A 479 33.60 -32.50 39.33
N LEU A 480 33.82 -33.37 38.36
CA LEU A 480 34.74 -33.20 37.22
C LEU A 480 33.97 -33.05 35.90
N SER A 481 32.85 -33.77 35.77
CA SER A 481 31.87 -33.60 34.70
C SER A 481 30.47 -33.80 35.25
N ALA A 482 29.58 -32.86 34.95
CA ALA A 482 28.15 -33.01 35.13
C ALA A 482 27.61 -34.15 34.25
N PRO A 483 26.44 -34.72 34.57
CA PRO A 483 25.72 -35.60 33.67
C PRO A 483 24.83 -34.80 32.68
N LYS A 484 24.30 -35.47 31.66
CA LYS A 484 23.55 -34.86 30.54
C LYS A 484 22.43 -33.93 31.02
N GLY A 485 22.44 -32.67 30.58
CA GLY A 485 21.41 -31.67 30.90
C GLY A 485 21.54 -31.03 32.29
N TYR A 486 22.65 -31.21 33.01
CA TYR A 486 22.87 -30.61 34.34
C TYR A 486 24.07 -29.66 34.36
N LYS A 487 24.04 -28.66 35.25
CA LYS A 487 25.13 -27.70 35.46
C LYS A 487 26.17 -28.30 36.42
N LEU A 488 27.46 -28.10 36.12
CA LEU A 488 28.57 -28.66 36.90
C LEU A 488 28.64 -28.09 38.33
N ASP A 489 28.53 -28.96 39.35
CA ASP A 489 28.76 -28.53 40.74
C ASP A 489 30.27 -28.40 41.03
N THR A 490 30.79 -27.19 40.81
CA THR A 490 32.19 -26.85 41.11
C THR A 490 32.53 -26.86 42.62
N THR A 491 31.55 -27.04 43.51
CA THR A 491 31.73 -27.04 44.97
C THR A 491 32.60 -28.22 45.43
N VAL A 492 33.73 -27.92 46.07
CA VAL A 492 34.54 -28.92 46.78
C VAL A 492 33.87 -29.24 48.13
N ARG A 493 33.46 -30.49 48.32
CA ARG A 493 32.73 -30.98 49.50
C ARG A 493 33.62 -31.95 50.29
N SER A 494 33.74 -31.75 51.60
CA SER A 494 34.51 -32.68 52.45
C SER A 494 33.67 -33.88 52.89
N LEU A 495 34.28 -35.06 52.94
CA LEU A 495 33.68 -36.30 53.42
C LEU A 495 34.61 -36.94 54.45
N LYS A 496 34.07 -37.25 55.64
CA LYS A 496 34.79 -38.00 56.69
C LYS A 496 34.55 -39.49 56.51
N VAL A 497 35.60 -40.25 56.24
CA VAL A 497 35.58 -41.70 56.07
C VAL A 497 36.14 -42.37 57.32
N GLU A 498 35.38 -43.32 57.88
CA GLU A 498 35.79 -44.12 59.05
C GLU A 498 36.21 -45.53 58.62
N ALA A 499 37.19 -46.09 59.32
CA ALA A 499 37.74 -47.40 58.98
C ALA A 499 36.68 -48.51 58.95
N GLY A 500 36.69 -49.33 57.90
CA GLY A 500 35.76 -50.44 57.70
C GLY A 500 34.31 -50.03 57.43
N LYS A 501 34.02 -48.75 57.19
CA LYS A 501 32.68 -48.24 56.85
C LYS A 501 32.63 -47.67 55.44
N ILE A 502 31.42 -47.59 54.90
CA ILE A 502 31.10 -46.83 53.68
C ILE A 502 30.58 -45.46 54.13
N ALA A 503 31.23 -44.39 53.66
CA ALA A 503 30.78 -43.02 53.83
C ALA A 503 30.11 -42.54 52.52
N VAL A 504 28.88 -42.07 52.62
CA VAL A 504 28.09 -41.62 51.46
C VAL A 504 27.91 -40.11 51.50
N LEU A 505 28.36 -39.42 50.45
CA LEU A 505 28.08 -38.01 50.22
C LEU A 505 26.84 -37.89 49.32
N ASN A 506 25.77 -37.26 49.82
CA ASN A 506 24.59 -36.92 49.00
C ASN A 506 24.81 -35.56 48.33
N VAL A 507 24.60 -35.47 47.01
CA VAL A 507 24.70 -34.23 46.22
C VAL A 507 23.59 -34.16 45.18
N SER A 508 23.22 -32.95 44.76
CA SER A 508 22.09 -32.70 43.85
C SER A 508 22.46 -31.63 42.82
N ASP A 509 22.21 -31.88 41.53
CA ASP A 509 22.46 -30.86 40.49
C ASP A 509 21.26 -30.02 40.13
N VAL A 510 21.56 -28.78 39.80
CA VAL A 510 20.64 -27.83 39.17
C VAL A 510 20.56 -28.15 37.68
N PRO A 511 19.39 -28.55 37.13
CA PRO A 511 19.26 -28.81 35.71
C PRO A 511 19.47 -27.55 34.87
N LYS A 512 19.99 -27.74 33.66
CA LYS A 512 20.09 -26.71 32.62
C LYS A 512 18.69 -26.40 32.10
N VAL A 513 18.31 -25.12 32.18
CA VAL A 513 17.03 -24.55 31.73
C VAL A 513 17.31 -23.16 31.14
N THR A 514 16.41 -22.68 30.27
CA THR A 514 16.45 -21.29 29.80
C THR A 514 15.56 -20.38 30.66
N GLU A 515 16.08 -19.21 31.03
CA GLU A 515 15.27 -18.06 31.50
C GLU A 515 14.83 -17.17 30.33
N THR A 516 15.45 -17.32 29.16
CA THR A 516 15.07 -16.64 27.92
C THR A 516 13.82 -17.31 27.35
N LEU A 517 12.68 -16.66 27.57
CA LEU A 517 11.38 -17.04 27.01
C LEU A 517 11.14 -16.32 25.68
N VAL A 518 10.11 -16.75 24.94
CA VAL A 518 9.67 -16.07 23.71
C VAL A 518 8.67 -14.96 24.07
N ASP A 519 8.96 -13.73 23.66
CA ASP A 519 8.02 -12.60 23.70
C ASP A 519 7.34 -12.45 22.33
N LEU A 520 6.01 -12.31 22.31
CA LEU A 520 5.21 -12.07 21.09
C LEU A 520 4.57 -10.68 21.16
N PHE A 521 4.88 -9.82 20.19
CA PHE A 521 4.43 -8.41 20.12
C PHE A 521 3.37 -8.22 19.03
N LYS A 522 2.12 -7.98 19.40
CA LYS A 522 1.02 -7.76 18.45
C LYS A 522 1.15 -6.42 17.74
N ILE A 523 1.07 -6.44 16.42
CA ILE A 523 1.05 -5.24 15.57
C ILE A 523 -0.06 -5.32 14.52
N ASP A 524 -0.51 -4.14 14.09
CA ASP A 524 -1.35 -3.97 12.91
C ASP A 524 -0.49 -4.19 11.64
N MET A 525 -0.89 -5.15 10.80
CA MET A 525 -0.12 -5.58 9.62
C MET A 525 0.04 -4.46 8.58
N GLU A 526 -1.00 -3.67 8.35
CA GLU A 526 -1.05 -2.70 7.25
C GLU A 526 -0.25 -1.43 7.55
N THR A 527 -0.20 -1.02 8.82
CA THR A 527 0.55 0.16 9.26
C THR A 527 1.91 -0.18 9.87
N GLY A 528 2.16 -1.46 10.15
CA GLY A 528 3.41 -1.99 10.72
C GLY A 528 3.68 -1.53 12.15
N LYS A 529 2.63 -1.38 12.99
CA LYS A 529 2.71 -0.66 14.29
C LYS A 529 1.97 -1.36 15.42
N ALA A 530 2.48 -1.18 16.64
CA ALA A 530 1.80 -1.52 17.90
C ALA A 530 0.66 -0.52 18.25
N THR A 531 -0.13 -0.11 17.25
CA THR A 531 -1.28 0.79 17.41
C THR A 531 -2.40 0.27 16.53
N ALA A 532 -3.53 -0.09 17.15
CA ALA A 532 -4.68 -0.61 16.44
C ALA A 532 -5.27 0.45 15.49
N GLN A 533 -5.88 0.00 14.40
CA GLN A 533 -6.67 0.87 13.53
C GLN A 533 -8.10 1.04 14.06
N GLY A 534 -8.63 2.26 13.94
CA GLY A 534 -10.03 2.53 14.23
C GLY A 534 -10.42 2.23 15.68
N ASP A 535 -11.54 1.53 15.87
CA ASP A 535 -12.03 1.06 17.17
C ASP A 535 -11.58 -0.39 17.48
N ALA A 536 -10.63 -0.96 16.72
CA ALA A 536 -10.08 -2.29 16.97
C ALA A 536 -9.08 -2.29 18.15
N ALA A 537 -8.70 -3.49 18.60
CA ALA A 537 -7.74 -3.69 19.69
C ALA A 537 -6.59 -4.61 19.25
N LEU A 538 -5.40 -4.44 19.84
CA LEU A 538 -4.27 -5.38 19.74
C LEU A 538 -4.07 -6.20 21.05
N SER A 539 -4.88 -5.92 22.07
CA SER A 539 -4.98 -6.68 23.32
C SER A 539 -6.09 -7.73 23.24
N GLY A 540 -5.89 -8.89 23.87
CA GLY A 540 -6.89 -9.96 23.95
C GLY A 540 -6.81 -11.01 22.85
N ALA A 541 -5.80 -10.93 21.98
CA ALA A 541 -5.39 -11.99 21.08
C ALA A 541 -4.92 -13.19 21.91
N GLU A 542 -5.38 -14.41 21.63
CA GLU A 542 -5.05 -15.61 22.42
C GLU A 542 -4.13 -16.56 21.63
N PHE A 543 -3.03 -16.91 22.27
CA PHE A 543 -1.96 -17.76 21.73
C PHE A 543 -1.90 -19.06 22.53
N THR A 544 -1.92 -20.18 21.81
CA THR A 544 -1.76 -21.51 22.39
C THR A 544 -0.31 -21.97 22.24
N TRP A 545 0.26 -22.43 23.34
CA TRP A 545 1.64 -22.90 23.44
C TRP A 545 1.65 -24.36 23.83
N HIS A 546 2.45 -25.17 23.15
CA HIS A 546 2.67 -26.58 23.50
C HIS A 546 4.15 -26.85 23.77
N TYR A 547 4.42 -27.58 24.84
CA TYR A 547 5.77 -28.01 25.21
C TYR A 547 5.89 -29.54 25.20
N TYR A 548 7.04 -30.03 24.71
CA TYR A 548 7.30 -31.44 24.49
C TYR A 548 8.68 -31.85 25.05
N ASP A 549 8.73 -32.95 25.79
CA ASP A 549 9.95 -33.51 26.39
C ASP A 549 10.87 -34.23 25.38
N GLY A 550 11.43 -33.48 24.43
CA GLY A 550 12.35 -33.99 23.42
C GLY A 550 12.60 -32.99 22.30
N PHE A 551 13.49 -33.32 21.37
CA PHE A 551 13.78 -32.49 20.19
C PHE A 551 13.01 -33.02 18.98
N TYR A 552 12.04 -32.24 18.51
CA TYR A 552 11.09 -32.60 17.45
C TYR A 552 11.10 -31.56 16.32
N THR A 553 10.78 -31.99 15.11
CA THR A 553 10.47 -31.14 13.94
C THR A 553 8.96 -31.15 13.69
N LYS A 554 8.49 -30.31 12.77
CA LYS A 554 7.07 -30.24 12.39
C LYS A 554 6.52 -31.59 11.87
N ASP A 555 7.40 -32.44 11.33
CA ASP A 555 7.05 -33.75 10.73
C ASP A 555 6.99 -34.91 11.74
N ASN A 556 7.55 -34.75 12.94
CA ASN A 556 7.61 -35.80 13.96
C ASN A 556 7.14 -35.35 15.36
N LEU A 557 6.48 -34.20 15.43
CA LEU A 557 5.91 -33.64 16.66
C LEU A 557 4.86 -34.61 17.25
N PRO A 558 4.89 -34.93 18.55
CA PRO A 558 3.90 -35.79 19.17
C PRO A 558 2.48 -35.20 19.10
N GLU A 559 1.48 -36.05 18.86
CA GLU A 559 0.06 -35.65 18.84
C GLU A 559 -0.43 -35.09 20.19
N LYS A 560 0.28 -35.41 21.29
CA LYS A 560 0.00 -34.88 22.63
C LYS A 560 1.24 -34.21 23.22
N ALA A 561 1.08 -32.93 23.60
CA ALA A 561 2.07 -32.16 24.36
C ALA A 561 2.24 -32.65 25.80
N THR A 562 3.43 -32.45 26.37
CA THR A 562 3.69 -32.62 27.81
C THR A 562 2.92 -31.57 28.62
N ARG A 563 2.96 -30.31 28.17
CA ARG A 563 2.19 -29.19 28.75
C ARG A 563 1.57 -28.32 27.67
N THR A 564 0.44 -27.72 28.01
CA THR A 564 -0.25 -26.73 27.17
C THR A 564 -0.57 -25.49 27.98
N TRP A 565 -0.36 -24.31 27.38
CA TRP A 565 -0.72 -23.02 27.96
C TRP A 565 -1.49 -22.18 26.95
N VAL A 566 -2.49 -21.43 27.40
CA VAL A 566 -3.09 -20.35 26.60
C VAL A 566 -2.76 -19.03 27.27
N THR A 567 -2.26 -18.08 26.49
CA THR A 567 -1.89 -16.73 26.96
C THR A 567 -2.54 -15.67 26.08
N LYS A 568 -2.75 -14.46 26.58
CA LYS A 568 -3.30 -13.35 25.81
C LYS A 568 -2.41 -12.10 25.80
N THR A 569 -2.50 -11.33 24.72
CA THR A 569 -1.81 -10.04 24.63
C THR A 569 -2.41 -9.02 25.60
N VAL A 570 -1.55 -8.30 26.30
CA VAL A 570 -1.91 -7.20 27.20
C VAL A 570 -1.08 -5.95 26.89
N ALA A 571 -1.57 -4.78 27.27
CA ALA A 571 -0.86 -3.52 27.11
C ALA A 571 0.22 -3.34 28.18
N GLU A 572 1.49 -3.42 27.79
CA GLU A 572 2.63 -2.99 28.60
C GLU A 572 3.10 -1.59 28.17
N LYS A 573 3.90 -0.93 29.01
CA LYS A 573 4.57 0.34 28.67
C LYS A 573 6.07 0.19 28.72
N ASP A 574 6.74 0.68 27.68
CA ASP A 574 8.20 0.76 27.67
C ASP A 574 8.73 1.93 28.54
N SER A 575 10.05 2.01 28.68
CA SER A 575 10.74 3.06 29.45
C SER A 575 10.56 4.48 28.91
N ASN A 576 10.09 4.63 27.65
CA ASN A 576 9.77 5.91 27.03
C ASN A 576 8.28 6.27 27.18
N GLY A 577 7.46 5.33 27.67
CA GLY A 577 6.02 5.48 27.86
C GLY A 577 5.16 5.04 26.68
N ASN A 578 5.74 4.48 25.61
CA ASN A 578 4.97 3.91 24.51
C ASN A 578 4.25 2.65 24.97
N ILE A 579 3.05 2.40 24.44
CA ILE A 579 2.30 1.18 24.71
C ILE A 579 2.67 0.12 23.66
N HIS A 580 2.97 -1.08 24.14
CA HIS A 580 3.17 -2.28 23.33
C HIS A 580 2.18 -3.35 23.76
N TYR A 581 1.70 -4.15 22.81
CA TYR A 581 0.77 -5.25 23.09
C TYR A 581 1.53 -6.56 23.04
N VAL A 582 1.70 -7.23 24.17
CA VAL A 582 2.65 -8.34 24.30
C VAL A 582 2.06 -9.52 25.07
N THR A 583 2.47 -10.74 24.70
CA THR A 583 2.24 -11.95 25.48
C THR A 583 3.54 -12.77 25.62
N LYS A 584 3.64 -13.51 26.72
CA LYS A 584 4.77 -14.38 27.09
C LYS A 584 4.35 -15.41 28.14
N LEU A 585 5.16 -16.45 28.34
CA LEU A 585 4.87 -17.56 29.26
C LEU A 585 5.04 -17.17 30.74
N ALA A 586 4.11 -16.37 31.26
CA ALA A 586 4.01 -15.99 32.68
C ALA A 586 2.55 -15.72 33.09
N ASP A 587 2.26 -15.79 34.40
CA ASP A 587 0.87 -15.77 34.91
C ASP A 587 0.08 -14.49 34.60
N ALA A 588 0.75 -13.35 34.38
CA ALA A 588 0.09 -12.08 34.03
C ALA A 588 -0.61 -12.10 32.64
N TYR A 589 -0.16 -12.98 31.74
CA TYR A 589 -0.70 -13.15 30.38
C TYR A 589 -1.58 -14.39 30.28
N LYS A 590 -1.52 -15.30 31.27
CA LYS A 590 -2.14 -16.61 31.21
C LYS A 590 -3.67 -16.54 31.23
N VAL A 591 -4.29 -17.25 30.30
CA VAL A 591 -5.75 -17.48 30.21
C VAL A 591 -6.10 -18.85 30.80
N SER A 592 -5.38 -19.90 30.40
CA SER A 592 -5.62 -21.28 30.85
C SER A 592 -4.38 -22.18 30.69
N GLY A 593 -4.51 -23.46 31.04
CA GLY A 593 -3.45 -24.48 30.88
C GLY A 593 -2.64 -24.78 32.14
N ASP A 594 -1.58 -25.56 31.97
CA ASP A 594 -0.76 -26.17 33.03
C ASP A 594 0.00 -25.14 33.89
N THR A 595 0.57 -25.55 35.03
CA THR A 595 1.56 -24.71 35.71
C THR A 595 2.78 -24.48 34.82
N PHE A 596 3.44 -23.34 34.95
CA PHE A 596 4.74 -23.13 34.30
C PHE A 596 5.83 -23.98 34.98
N TYR A 597 6.92 -24.27 34.29
CA TYR A 597 8.12 -24.81 34.94
C TYR A 597 8.79 -23.68 35.72
N THR A 598 9.21 -23.95 36.95
CA THR A 598 9.82 -22.94 37.82
C THR A 598 11.17 -23.39 38.37
N GLN A 599 12.13 -22.47 38.42
CA GLN A 599 13.45 -22.70 38.99
C GLN A 599 13.96 -21.39 39.63
N ASN A 600 14.42 -21.45 40.87
CA ASN A 600 14.83 -20.27 41.66
C ASN A 600 13.76 -19.15 41.64
N GLU A 601 12.50 -19.53 41.87
CA GLU A 601 11.30 -18.65 41.89
C GLU A 601 10.96 -17.95 40.56
N LYS A 602 11.73 -18.17 39.48
CA LYS A 602 11.42 -17.70 38.12
C LYS A 602 10.69 -18.76 37.31
N SER A 603 9.89 -18.32 36.33
CA SER A 603 9.43 -19.18 35.24
C SER A 603 10.58 -19.45 34.26
N VAL A 604 10.70 -20.69 33.78
CA VAL A 604 11.77 -21.19 32.92
C VAL A 604 11.22 -22.19 31.91
N LEU A 605 12.04 -22.62 30.94
CA LEU A 605 11.73 -23.79 30.09
C LEU A 605 12.84 -24.86 30.15
N PRO A 606 12.50 -26.16 30.27
CA PRO A 606 13.46 -27.26 30.17
C PRO A 606 13.91 -27.53 28.73
N LEU A 607 14.98 -28.33 28.59
CA LEU A 607 15.47 -28.86 27.32
C LEU A 607 14.38 -29.69 26.63
N GLY A 608 13.95 -29.26 25.43
CA GLY A 608 12.85 -29.88 24.70
C GLY A 608 12.43 -29.06 23.48
N THR A 609 11.17 -29.18 23.06
CA THR A 609 10.59 -28.43 21.94
C THR A 609 9.40 -27.61 22.44
N LEU A 610 9.31 -26.37 21.99
CA LEU A 610 8.19 -25.45 22.21
C LEU A 610 7.56 -25.13 20.84
N THR A 611 6.23 -25.16 20.77
CA THR A 611 5.49 -24.56 19.65
C THR A 611 4.54 -23.49 20.16
N VAL A 612 4.20 -22.55 19.28
CA VAL A 612 3.18 -21.52 19.54
C VAL A 612 2.45 -21.17 18.26
N GLU A 613 1.14 -20.97 18.38
CA GLU A 613 0.26 -20.50 17.32
C GLU A 613 -0.71 -19.46 17.90
N GLU A 614 -1.10 -18.49 17.08
CA GLU A 614 -2.25 -17.66 17.41
C GLU A 614 -3.52 -18.46 17.14
N THR A 615 -4.41 -18.57 18.14
CA THR A 615 -5.64 -19.36 18.06
C THR A 615 -6.91 -18.51 18.07
N LYS A 616 -6.76 -17.20 18.31
CA LYS A 616 -7.84 -16.21 18.25
C LYS A 616 -7.26 -14.79 18.12
N ALA A 617 -7.55 -14.14 17.01
CA ALA A 617 -7.24 -12.73 16.79
C ALA A 617 -7.94 -11.80 17.81
N PRO A 618 -7.40 -10.59 18.08
CA PRO A 618 -8.02 -9.61 18.96
C PRO A 618 -9.23 -8.92 18.29
N ASP A 619 -10.04 -8.23 19.09
CA ASP A 619 -11.28 -7.61 18.61
C ASP A 619 -11.02 -6.61 17.46
N GLY A 620 -11.62 -6.87 16.29
CA GLY A 620 -11.47 -6.06 15.09
C GLY A 620 -10.40 -6.50 14.09
N TYR A 621 -9.71 -7.62 14.35
CA TYR A 621 -8.67 -8.20 13.49
C TYR A 621 -9.04 -9.60 12.96
N LEU A 622 -8.37 -10.01 11.88
CA LEU A 622 -8.50 -11.32 11.25
C LEU A 622 -7.42 -12.28 11.77
N LEU A 623 -7.84 -13.52 12.07
CA LEU A 623 -6.92 -14.63 12.38
C LEU A 623 -6.34 -15.28 11.12
N ASP A 624 -7.10 -15.26 10.02
CA ASP A 624 -6.64 -15.75 8.73
C ASP A 624 -5.65 -14.75 8.10
N GLY A 625 -4.57 -15.26 7.51
CA GLY A 625 -3.42 -14.46 7.06
C GLY A 625 -2.49 -13.93 8.16
N ALA A 626 -2.73 -14.22 9.44
CA ALA A 626 -1.86 -13.80 10.54
C ALA A 626 -0.49 -14.49 10.48
N TYR A 627 0.59 -13.73 10.71
CA TYR A 627 1.97 -14.27 10.67
C TYR A 627 2.88 -13.72 11.79
N MET A 628 3.85 -14.54 12.20
CA MET A 628 4.96 -14.17 13.09
C MET A 628 6.22 -13.78 12.31
N GLN A 629 6.95 -12.77 12.77
CA GLN A 629 8.17 -12.27 12.11
C GLN A 629 9.24 -11.83 13.13
N ALA A 630 10.50 -12.24 12.93
CA ALA A 630 11.60 -11.96 13.86
C ALA A 630 12.35 -10.66 13.50
N GLY A 631 11.94 -9.54 14.09
CA GLY A 631 12.58 -8.23 13.85
C GLY A 631 12.58 -7.86 12.36
N ASP A 632 13.73 -7.46 11.83
CA ASP A 632 13.91 -7.11 10.40
C ASP A 632 14.06 -8.33 9.47
N SER A 633 13.80 -9.56 9.94
CA SER A 633 13.86 -10.77 9.09
C SER A 633 12.79 -10.73 7.98
N THR A 634 13.14 -11.18 6.77
CA THR A 634 12.17 -11.37 5.68
C THR A 634 11.37 -12.68 5.80
N GLU A 635 11.67 -13.51 6.79
CA GLU A 635 10.94 -14.76 7.05
C GLU A 635 9.63 -14.49 7.80
N GLN A 636 8.51 -14.92 7.23
CA GLN A 636 7.17 -14.86 7.81
C GLN A 636 6.72 -16.28 8.15
N ILE A 637 6.23 -16.46 9.37
CA ILE A 637 5.84 -17.76 9.92
C ILE A 637 4.32 -17.76 10.11
N GLU A 638 3.62 -18.34 9.14
CA GLU A 638 2.15 -18.50 9.16
C GLU A 638 1.74 -19.67 10.06
N GLY A 639 0.75 -19.44 10.93
CA GLY A 639 0.25 -20.44 11.88
C GLY A 639 1.27 -20.81 12.97
N MET A 640 1.61 -22.10 13.09
CA MET A 640 2.45 -22.62 14.17
C MET A 640 3.96 -22.39 13.95
N TYR A 641 4.56 -21.57 14.82
CA TYR A 641 6.01 -21.50 15.05
C TYR A 641 6.48 -22.67 15.93
N LEU A 642 7.69 -23.18 15.67
CA LEU A 642 8.33 -24.27 16.40
C LEU A 642 9.79 -23.91 16.71
N THR A 643 10.24 -24.19 17.93
CA THR A 643 11.62 -23.97 18.36
C THR A 643 12.10 -25.04 19.34
N GLN A 644 13.39 -25.35 19.32
CA GLN A 644 14.05 -26.29 20.21
C GLN A 644 14.92 -25.55 21.23
N ILE A 645 14.95 -26.07 22.45
CA ILE A 645 15.65 -25.50 23.60
C ILE A 645 16.81 -26.45 23.91
N THR A 646 18.01 -26.13 23.42
CA THR A 646 19.15 -27.03 23.35
C THR A 646 20.30 -26.60 24.26
N GLU A 647 21.23 -27.52 24.52
CA GLU A 647 22.42 -27.30 25.35
C GLU A 647 23.61 -26.87 24.48
N ASP A 648 24.23 -25.72 24.81
CA ASP A 648 25.46 -25.22 24.17
C ASP A 648 26.52 -24.95 25.25
N GLY A 649 27.38 -25.95 25.47
CA GLY A 649 28.30 -25.96 26.61
C GLY A 649 27.56 -25.87 27.94
N GLU A 650 27.85 -24.84 28.75
CA GLU A 650 27.12 -24.58 30.01
C GLU A 650 25.85 -23.72 29.84
N LEU A 651 25.55 -23.26 28.62
CA LEU A 651 24.37 -22.47 28.31
C LEU A 651 23.21 -23.33 27.82
N VAL A 652 22.01 -22.77 27.89
CA VAL A 652 20.82 -23.25 27.18
C VAL A 652 20.42 -22.18 26.19
N VAL A 653 20.21 -22.58 24.94
CA VAL A 653 19.91 -21.69 23.82
C VAL A 653 18.58 -22.11 23.17
N LEU A 654 17.93 -21.16 22.50
CA LEU A 654 16.67 -21.37 21.79
C LEU A 654 16.95 -21.26 20.28
N SER A 655 16.44 -22.19 19.49
CA SER A 655 16.71 -22.24 18.04
C SER A 655 15.86 -21.21 17.28
N GLY A 656 16.38 -19.99 17.13
CA GLY A 656 15.73 -18.90 16.42
C GLY A 656 15.79 -17.58 17.21
N SER A 657 14.78 -16.73 17.04
CA SER A 657 14.62 -15.52 17.83
C SER A 657 13.92 -15.84 19.15
N ASN A 658 14.17 -15.04 20.19
CA ASN A 658 13.34 -15.01 21.40
C ASN A 658 12.28 -13.89 21.37
N GLN A 659 12.20 -13.12 20.29
CA GLN A 659 11.21 -12.04 20.11
C GLN A 659 10.64 -12.04 18.69
N TYR A 660 9.32 -12.00 18.58
CA TYR A 660 8.59 -11.95 17.31
C TYR A 660 7.53 -10.85 17.34
N SER A 661 7.38 -10.09 16.25
CA SER A 661 6.13 -9.39 15.97
C SER A 661 5.08 -10.39 15.46
N VAL A 662 3.80 -10.10 15.71
CA VAL A 662 2.68 -10.89 15.18
C VAL A 662 1.68 -9.94 14.52
N SER A 663 1.59 -10.04 13.20
CA SER A 663 0.87 -9.12 12.33
C SER A 663 -0.50 -9.67 11.95
N ASP A 664 -1.57 -8.93 12.28
CA ASP A 664 -2.93 -9.22 11.78
C ASP A 664 -3.42 -8.17 10.79
N GLN A 665 -4.18 -8.62 9.81
CA GLN A 665 -4.96 -7.75 8.94
C GLN A 665 -6.22 -7.26 9.68
N VAL A 666 -6.49 -5.96 9.65
CA VAL A 666 -7.70 -5.39 10.26
C VAL A 666 -8.93 -5.85 9.49
N ILE A 667 -10.04 -6.09 10.20
CA ILE A 667 -11.35 -6.33 9.55
C ILE A 667 -11.72 -5.11 8.72
N ARG A 668 -12.17 -5.33 7.49
CA ARG A 668 -12.54 -4.28 6.52
C ARG A 668 -13.95 -4.47 5.98
N GLY A 669 -14.60 -3.37 5.65
CA GLY A 669 -15.97 -3.33 5.17
C GLY A 669 -16.26 -2.16 4.25
N GLY A 670 -17.52 -2.08 3.83
CA GLY A 670 -18.03 -0.99 2.99
C GLY A 670 -19.34 -0.40 3.50
N VAL A 671 -19.84 0.61 2.80
CA VAL A 671 -21.16 1.21 3.06
C VAL A 671 -21.88 1.52 1.75
N LYS A 672 -23.21 1.37 1.76
CA LYS A 672 -24.12 1.68 0.65
C LYS A 672 -25.27 2.52 1.16
N ILE A 673 -25.54 3.65 0.53
CA ILE A 673 -26.58 4.63 0.92
C ILE A 673 -27.53 4.89 -0.26
N GLN A 674 -28.81 5.11 0.06
CA GLN A 674 -29.83 5.53 -0.91
C GLN A 674 -30.17 7.01 -0.73
N LYS A 675 -30.09 7.76 -1.83
CA LYS A 675 -30.67 9.09 -1.98
C LYS A 675 -32.16 8.96 -2.33
N ARG A 676 -33.01 9.79 -1.72
CA ARG A 676 -34.46 9.88 -1.99
C ARG A 676 -34.93 11.32 -2.12
N ASP A 677 -36.08 11.50 -2.76
CA ASP A 677 -36.89 12.72 -2.70
C ASP A 677 -37.62 12.78 -1.32
N MET A 678 -37.68 13.96 -0.69
CA MET A 678 -38.26 14.13 0.65
C MET A 678 -39.79 14.16 0.68
N GLU A 679 -40.45 14.52 -0.42
CA GLU A 679 -41.91 14.65 -0.49
C GLU A 679 -42.57 13.32 -0.83
N THR A 680 -42.00 12.57 -1.79
CA THR A 680 -42.54 11.28 -2.26
C THR A 680 -41.93 10.07 -1.55
N LYS A 681 -40.71 10.20 -1.01
CA LYS A 681 -39.85 9.13 -0.49
C LYS A 681 -39.39 8.09 -1.53
N ASP A 682 -39.70 8.30 -2.81
CA ASP A 682 -39.24 7.43 -3.90
C ASP A 682 -37.73 7.60 -4.15
N THR A 683 -37.12 6.63 -4.83
CA THR A 683 -35.75 6.69 -5.37
C THR A 683 -35.70 7.36 -6.75
N LYS A 684 -36.81 7.98 -7.17
CA LYS A 684 -36.94 8.78 -8.39
C LYS A 684 -36.99 10.25 -8.05
N ALA A 685 -36.42 11.09 -8.92
CA ALA A 685 -36.60 12.53 -8.82
C ALA A 685 -37.93 12.99 -9.43
N GLN A 686 -38.42 14.16 -9.00
CA GLN A 686 -39.56 14.85 -9.60
C GLN A 686 -39.11 15.95 -10.57
N GLY A 687 -39.95 16.34 -11.53
CA GLY A 687 -39.63 17.39 -12.52
C GLY A 687 -38.42 17.04 -13.37
N SER A 688 -37.55 18.03 -13.66
CA SER A 688 -36.25 17.85 -14.32
C SER A 688 -35.08 17.62 -13.36
N ALA A 689 -35.36 17.49 -12.05
CA ALA A 689 -34.34 17.27 -11.04
C ALA A 689 -33.70 15.87 -11.16
N THR A 690 -32.59 15.65 -10.48
CA THR A 690 -31.92 14.35 -10.43
C THR A 690 -31.51 13.99 -9.00
N LEU A 691 -31.30 12.69 -8.74
CA LEU A 691 -30.62 12.23 -7.51
C LEU A 691 -29.12 11.97 -7.73
N LYS A 692 -28.67 11.99 -9.00
CA LYS A 692 -27.28 11.77 -9.42
C LYS A 692 -26.35 12.87 -8.92
N ASP A 693 -25.08 12.52 -8.67
CA ASP A 693 -24.01 13.44 -8.28
C ASP A 693 -24.25 14.21 -6.96
N ALA A 694 -25.19 13.73 -6.14
CA ALA A 694 -25.23 14.00 -4.70
C ALA A 694 -23.95 13.42 -4.08
N ALA A 695 -23.24 14.19 -3.25
CA ALA A 695 -21.92 13.80 -2.73
C ALA A 695 -21.94 13.63 -1.21
N PHE A 696 -21.58 12.44 -0.75
CA PHE A 696 -21.55 12.07 0.66
C PHE A 696 -20.10 11.92 1.15
N ALA A 697 -19.74 12.66 2.18
CA ALA A 697 -18.50 12.45 2.92
C ALA A 697 -18.69 11.32 3.93
N ILE A 698 -17.77 10.36 3.92
CA ILE A 698 -17.61 9.36 4.97
C ILE A 698 -16.50 9.88 5.90
N ILE A 699 -16.82 10.03 7.18
CA ILE A 699 -15.99 10.66 8.20
C ILE A 699 -15.68 9.63 9.29
N SER A 700 -14.42 9.51 9.70
CA SER A 700 -14.02 8.60 10.78
C SER A 700 -14.49 9.14 12.14
N LEU A 701 -15.16 8.32 12.96
CA LEU A 701 -15.51 8.66 14.35
C LEU A 701 -14.59 7.99 15.39
N ASN A 702 -13.73 7.07 14.93
CA ASN A 702 -12.80 6.28 15.73
C ASN A 702 -11.78 7.14 16.49
N GLU A 703 -11.32 6.68 17.66
CA GLU A 703 -10.24 7.37 18.39
C GLU A 703 -8.87 7.14 17.75
N ASN A 704 -8.55 5.90 17.33
CA ASN A 704 -7.31 5.63 16.60
C ASN A 704 -7.46 5.99 15.11
N PRO A 705 -6.36 6.39 14.44
CA PRO A 705 -6.41 6.60 12.99
C PRO A 705 -6.78 5.35 12.20
N VAL A 706 -7.37 5.54 11.02
CA VAL A 706 -7.73 4.47 10.07
C VAL A 706 -6.98 4.65 8.75
N LEU A 707 -6.46 3.55 8.18
CA LEU A 707 -5.77 3.54 6.89
C LEU A 707 -6.79 3.31 5.77
N VAL A 708 -6.94 4.30 4.90
CA VAL A 708 -7.82 4.25 3.72
C VAL A 708 -7.02 4.74 2.52
N GLU A 709 -6.97 3.93 1.46
CA GLU A 709 -6.25 4.24 0.20
C GLU A 709 -4.80 4.72 0.42
N GLY A 710 -4.07 4.08 1.34
CA GLY A 710 -2.68 4.38 1.66
C GLY A 710 -2.45 5.62 2.54
N LYS A 711 -3.50 6.28 3.02
CA LYS A 711 -3.43 7.44 3.92
C LYS A 711 -4.09 7.14 5.27
N LEU A 712 -3.46 7.56 6.37
CA LEU A 712 -4.05 7.57 7.70
C LEU A 712 -4.96 8.79 7.89
N TYR A 713 -6.16 8.55 8.42
CA TYR A 713 -7.15 9.58 8.75
C TYR A 713 -7.51 9.53 10.24
N LYS A 714 -7.60 10.68 10.88
CA LYS A 714 -7.93 10.82 12.32
C LYS A 714 -9.45 10.95 12.54
N LYS A 715 -9.84 10.93 13.82
CA LYS A 715 -11.19 11.30 14.24
C LYS A 715 -11.66 12.63 13.64
N ASN A 716 -12.88 12.64 13.14
CA ASN A 716 -13.55 13.74 12.42
C ASN A 716 -12.92 14.13 11.07
N GLU A 717 -11.96 13.38 10.53
CA GLU A 717 -11.48 13.59 9.16
C GLU A 717 -12.31 12.78 8.14
N THR A 718 -12.62 13.40 6.99
CA THR A 718 -13.26 12.72 5.85
C THR A 718 -12.29 11.72 5.22
N VAL A 719 -12.62 10.43 5.27
CA VAL A 719 -11.80 9.33 4.72
C VAL A 719 -12.04 9.12 3.23
N LYS A 720 -13.27 9.35 2.77
CA LYS A 720 -13.70 9.20 1.37
C LYS A 720 -14.89 10.10 1.09
N THR A 721 -15.04 10.54 -0.16
CA THR A 721 -16.32 11.07 -0.68
C THR A 721 -16.83 10.11 -1.74
N ILE A 722 -18.10 9.69 -1.64
CA ILE A 722 -18.81 8.89 -2.63
C ILE A 722 -19.93 9.72 -3.28
N GLN A 723 -20.36 9.32 -4.48
CA GLN A 723 -21.40 10.03 -5.24
C GLN A 723 -22.54 9.10 -5.65
N ALA A 724 -23.75 9.64 -5.69
CA ALA A 724 -24.95 8.91 -6.11
C ALA A 724 -25.04 8.69 -7.62
N GLY A 725 -25.45 7.49 -8.02
CA GLY A 725 -25.85 7.14 -9.38
C GLY A 725 -27.21 7.76 -9.78
N ILE A 726 -27.66 7.44 -11.00
CA ILE A 726 -28.98 7.88 -11.52
C ILE A 726 -30.14 7.26 -10.72
N ASP A 727 -29.92 6.08 -10.13
CA ASP A 727 -30.79 5.38 -9.19
C ASP A 727 -30.74 5.96 -7.75
N GLY A 728 -29.92 6.99 -7.52
CA GLY A 728 -29.69 7.58 -6.20
C GLY A 728 -28.77 6.76 -5.28
N VAL A 729 -28.19 5.64 -5.73
CA VAL A 729 -27.35 4.78 -4.90
C VAL A 729 -25.89 5.28 -4.90
N ALA A 730 -25.27 5.36 -3.73
CA ALA A 730 -23.82 5.54 -3.60
C ALA A 730 -23.23 4.40 -2.74
N THR A 731 -22.11 3.81 -3.17
CA THR A 731 -21.51 2.61 -2.54
C THR A 731 -19.98 2.71 -2.53
N THR A 732 -19.32 2.19 -1.49
CA THR A 732 -17.87 1.93 -1.47
C THR A 732 -17.55 0.51 -1.96
N SER A 733 -16.29 0.17 -2.17
CA SER A 733 -15.89 -1.24 -2.15
C SER A 733 -16.07 -1.85 -0.75
N GLU A 734 -16.09 -3.18 -0.68
CA GLU A 734 -16.32 -3.97 0.54
C GLU A 734 -15.09 -4.09 1.46
N ASP A 735 -13.96 -3.53 1.04
CA ASP A 735 -12.66 -3.55 1.72
C ASP A 735 -12.19 -2.13 2.14
N LEU A 736 -12.91 -1.06 1.77
CA LEU A 736 -12.38 0.31 1.86
C LEU A 736 -12.14 0.78 3.29
N LEU A 737 -13.06 0.46 4.20
CA LEU A 737 -13.14 1.03 5.54
C LEU A 737 -12.69 0.00 6.59
N PRO A 738 -11.63 0.27 7.39
CA PRO A 738 -11.30 -0.54 8.56
C PRO A 738 -12.41 -0.68 9.60
N TYR A 739 -12.22 -1.60 10.54
CA TYR A 739 -13.11 -1.84 11.67
C TYR A 739 -13.38 -0.59 12.51
N GLY A 740 -14.64 -0.38 12.89
CA GLY A 740 -15.06 0.68 13.78
C GLY A 740 -16.12 1.63 13.20
N LYS A 741 -16.18 2.86 13.71
CA LYS A 741 -17.32 3.79 13.60
C LYS A 741 -17.10 4.90 12.59
N TYR A 742 -18.14 5.20 11.82
CA TYR A 742 -18.13 6.20 10.76
C TYR A 742 -19.43 7.00 10.73
N LYS A 743 -19.34 8.23 10.22
CA LYS A 743 -20.48 9.11 9.93
C LYS A 743 -20.54 9.39 8.45
N LEU A 744 -21.70 9.19 7.82
CA LEU A 744 -21.98 9.57 6.44
C LEU A 744 -22.77 10.88 6.43
N GLU A 745 -22.29 11.89 5.71
CA GLU A 745 -22.84 13.25 5.72
C GLU A 745 -22.91 13.82 4.30
N GLU A 746 -24.07 14.40 3.91
CA GLU A 746 -24.22 15.02 2.60
C GLU A 746 -23.46 16.36 2.56
N THR A 747 -22.55 16.48 1.59
CA THR A 747 -21.72 17.69 1.36
C THR A 747 -22.17 18.50 0.15
N LYS A 748 -22.99 17.90 -0.72
CA LYS A 748 -23.56 18.54 -1.91
C LYS A 748 -24.85 17.80 -2.29
N ALA A 749 -25.99 18.49 -2.22
CA ALA A 749 -27.25 18.02 -2.78
C ALA A 749 -27.17 17.91 -4.33
N PRO A 750 -27.95 17.03 -4.96
CA PRO A 750 -27.99 16.87 -6.41
C PRO A 750 -28.76 18.01 -7.09
N GLU A 751 -28.73 18.04 -8.43
CA GLU A 751 -29.39 19.11 -9.18
C GLU A 751 -30.92 19.06 -9.05
N GLY A 752 -31.54 20.25 -8.98
CA GLY A 752 -32.95 20.43 -8.61
C GLY A 752 -33.29 20.34 -7.11
N TYR A 753 -32.39 19.88 -6.24
CA TYR A 753 -32.65 19.68 -4.80
C TYR A 753 -31.99 20.71 -3.87
N LEU A 754 -32.53 20.82 -2.66
CA LEU A 754 -31.97 21.56 -1.52
C LEU A 754 -31.19 20.62 -0.59
N THR A 755 -30.11 21.09 0.04
CA THR A 755 -29.44 20.39 1.14
C THR A 755 -30.33 20.23 2.39
N ASP A 756 -31.37 21.06 2.51
CA ASP A 756 -32.29 21.04 3.65
C ASP A 756 -33.02 19.70 3.74
N GLY A 757 -33.07 19.15 4.96
CA GLY A 757 -33.64 17.84 5.27
C GLY A 757 -32.61 16.70 5.37
N ALA A 758 -31.42 16.86 4.77
CA ALA A 758 -30.36 15.87 4.90
C ALA A 758 -29.88 15.75 6.36
N LYS A 759 -29.77 14.52 6.86
CA LYS A 759 -29.23 14.21 8.18
C LYS A 759 -28.01 13.33 8.03
N ALA A 760 -26.98 13.58 8.85
CA ALA A 760 -25.84 12.68 8.93
C ALA A 760 -26.24 11.36 9.61
N ILE A 761 -25.64 10.26 9.17
CA ILE A 761 -25.99 8.89 9.59
C ILE A 761 -24.75 8.18 10.09
N GLU A 762 -24.79 7.70 11.33
CA GLU A 762 -23.70 6.93 11.92
C GLU A 762 -23.87 5.43 11.64
N PHE A 763 -22.77 4.75 11.33
CA PHE A 763 -22.72 3.32 11.07
C PHE A 763 -21.41 2.71 11.58
N SER A 764 -21.27 1.39 11.51
CA SER A 764 -20.05 0.70 11.98
C SER A 764 -19.69 -0.50 11.12
N ILE A 765 -18.40 -0.62 10.80
CA ILE A 765 -17.79 -1.81 10.21
C ILE A 765 -17.44 -2.78 11.33
N THR A 766 -17.95 -4.01 11.25
CA THR A 766 -17.80 -5.03 12.31
C THR A 766 -17.55 -6.46 11.78
N GLU A 767 -17.76 -6.70 10.49
CA GLU A 767 -17.62 -8.00 9.82
C GLU A 767 -16.84 -7.80 8.51
N ASN A 768 -15.96 -8.75 8.17
CA ASN A 768 -15.04 -8.59 7.04
C ASN A 768 -15.74 -8.79 5.67
N GLY A 769 -15.40 -7.95 4.70
CA GLY A 769 -16.02 -7.95 3.37
C GLY A 769 -17.50 -7.54 3.37
N LYS A 770 -18.01 -6.94 4.46
CA LYS A 770 -19.43 -6.61 4.60
C LYS A 770 -19.71 -5.18 4.19
N ILE A 771 -20.59 -5.00 3.20
CA ILE A 771 -21.18 -3.70 2.89
C ILE A 771 -22.37 -3.47 3.83
N VAL A 772 -22.31 -2.40 4.63
CA VAL A 772 -23.42 -1.93 5.46
C VAL A 772 -24.45 -1.25 4.56
N ASP A 773 -25.62 -1.89 4.40
CA ASP A 773 -26.70 -1.38 3.55
C ASP A 773 -27.64 -0.42 4.33
N LEU A 774 -27.59 0.86 3.96
CA LEU A 774 -28.39 1.96 4.48
C LEU A 774 -29.48 2.40 3.46
N THR A 775 -29.87 1.54 2.51
CA THR A 775 -30.83 1.91 1.46
C THR A 775 -32.32 1.87 1.89
N GLY A 776 -32.60 1.28 3.04
CA GLY A 776 -33.92 1.32 3.67
C GLY A 776 -34.35 2.74 4.04
N GLU A 777 -35.65 3.03 4.03
CA GLU A 777 -36.19 4.37 4.27
C GLU A 777 -35.75 5.00 5.61
N SER A 778 -35.62 4.21 6.68
CA SER A 778 -35.14 4.69 7.99
C SER A 778 -33.70 5.23 7.98
N HIS A 779 -32.90 4.87 6.99
CA HIS A 779 -31.48 5.22 6.87
C HIS A 779 -31.13 5.90 5.53
N SER A 780 -32.12 6.30 4.74
CA SER A 780 -31.91 7.00 3.46
C SER A 780 -31.69 8.50 3.67
N ILE A 781 -30.97 9.17 2.75
CA ILE A 781 -30.80 10.63 2.78
C ILE A 781 -31.82 11.31 1.87
N TYR A 782 -32.68 12.12 2.48
CA TYR A 782 -33.77 12.86 1.86
C TYR A 782 -33.37 14.31 1.59
N ASN A 783 -33.78 14.87 0.45
CA ASN A 783 -33.71 16.31 0.18
C ASN A 783 -35.08 16.81 -0.27
N GLN A 784 -35.42 18.04 0.13
CA GLN A 784 -36.54 18.77 -0.45
C GLN A 784 -36.22 19.20 -1.89
N ILE A 785 -37.10 18.90 -2.85
CA ILE A 785 -36.98 19.45 -4.22
C ILE A 785 -37.25 20.96 -4.19
N LYS A 786 -36.54 21.74 -5.02
CA LYS A 786 -36.82 23.17 -5.21
C LYS A 786 -38.20 23.32 -5.85
N ARG A 787 -39.01 24.24 -5.31
CA ARG A 787 -40.32 24.60 -5.86
C ARG A 787 -40.43 26.12 -6.06
N GLY A 788 -41.28 26.55 -6.98
CA GLY A 788 -41.52 27.97 -7.29
C GLY A 788 -42.93 28.22 -7.81
N ASP A 789 -43.20 29.46 -8.19
CA ASP A 789 -44.53 29.95 -8.58
C ASP A 789 -44.45 30.80 -9.85
N LEU A 790 -45.57 30.94 -10.57
CA LEU A 790 -45.72 31.84 -11.71
C LEU A 790 -46.77 32.89 -11.39
N GLU A 791 -46.59 34.12 -11.88
CA GLU A 791 -47.63 35.15 -11.89
C GLU A 791 -47.58 35.98 -13.17
N GLY A 792 -48.69 36.63 -13.53
CA GLY A 792 -48.76 37.44 -14.75
C GLY A 792 -50.08 38.19 -14.90
N VAL A 793 -50.12 39.12 -15.85
CA VAL A 793 -51.27 40.01 -16.03
C VAL A 793 -51.70 40.12 -17.49
N LYS A 794 -52.93 39.69 -17.79
CA LYS A 794 -53.53 39.70 -19.12
C LYS A 794 -54.18 41.04 -19.48
N ILE A 795 -53.87 41.54 -20.67
CA ILE A 795 -54.56 42.66 -21.30
C ILE A 795 -54.83 42.43 -22.80
N GLY A 796 -55.76 43.18 -23.37
CA GLY A 796 -55.85 43.38 -24.82
C GLY A 796 -55.04 44.61 -25.26
N ALA A 797 -54.39 44.52 -26.43
CA ALA A 797 -53.65 45.62 -27.04
C ALA A 797 -54.53 46.86 -27.30
N GLY A 798 -53.91 48.04 -27.39
CA GLY A 798 -54.56 49.32 -27.69
C GLY A 798 -55.46 49.86 -26.57
N THR A 799 -56.34 49.05 -26.01
CA THR A 799 -57.33 49.42 -24.99
C THR A 799 -56.77 49.42 -23.56
N HIS A 800 -55.67 48.70 -23.31
CA HIS A 800 -55.14 48.41 -21.96
C HIS A 800 -56.16 47.73 -21.03
N LYS A 801 -57.24 47.17 -21.59
CA LYS A 801 -58.33 46.52 -20.85
C LYS A 801 -57.83 45.21 -20.26
N ARG A 802 -58.00 45.03 -18.95
CA ARG A 802 -57.75 43.75 -18.26
C ARG A 802 -58.69 42.66 -18.77
N LEU A 803 -58.18 41.47 -19.04
CA LEU A 803 -58.97 40.34 -19.56
C LEU A 803 -59.13 39.28 -18.46
N ALA A 804 -60.35 39.18 -17.94
CA ALA A 804 -60.74 38.26 -16.87
C ALA A 804 -61.24 36.92 -17.42
N ASN A 805 -61.14 35.85 -16.62
CA ASN A 805 -61.53 34.49 -16.99
C ASN A 805 -60.79 33.93 -18.22
N VAL A 806 -59.57 34.40 -18.49
CA VAL A 806 -58.69 33.85 -19.54
C VAL A 806 -57.93 32.66 -18.95
N PRO A 807 -58.05 31.44 -19.52
CA PRO A 807 -57.32 30.27 -19.05
C PRO A 807 -55.94 30.16 -19.70
N PHE A 808 -54.92 29.97 -18.87
CA PHE A 808 -53.58 29.56 -19.28
C PHE A 808 -53.31 28.11 -18.86
N LYS A 809 -52.93 27.26 -19.81
CA LYS A 809 -52.45 25.91 -19.57
C LYS A 809 -50.94 25.94 -19.34
N ILE A 810 -50.51 25.43 -18.18
CA ILE A 810 -49.12 25.29 -17.76
C ILE A 810 -48.76 23.81 -17.92
N THR A 811 -47.76 23.47 -18.74
CA THR A 811 -47.36 22.07 -19.04
C THR A 811 -45.90 21.84 -18.69
N SER A 812 -45.61 20.88 -17.80
CA SER A 812 -44.24 20.41 -17.52
C SER A 812 -43.65 19.73 -18.76
N LYS A 813 -42.52 20.22 -19.25
CA LYS A 813 -41.85 19.67 -20.43
C LYS A 813 -41.10 18.36 -20.15
N THR A 814 -40.80 18.05 -18.88
CA THR A 814 -40.16 16.78 -18.49
C THR A 814 -41.17 15.67 -18.19
N THR A 815 -42.31 15.98 -17.55
CA THR A 815 -43.28 14.97 -17.10
C THR A 815 -44.52 14.86 -17.98
N GLY A 816 -44.86 15.91 -18.74
CA GLY A 816 -46.14 16.02 -19.47
C GLY A 816 -47.35 16.33 -18.57
N GLU A 817 -47.16 16.51 -17.26
CA GLU A 817 -48.20 17.01 -16.35
C GLU A 817 -48.64 18.42 -16.78
N SER A 818 -49.96 18.67 -16.88
CA SER A 818 -50.48 19.99 -17.26
C SER A 818 -51.71 20.41 -16.46
N HIS A 819 -51.67 21.62 -15.90
CA HIS A 819 -52.75 22.23 -15.11
C HIS A 819 -53.15 23.58 -15.71
N ILE A 820 -54.36 24.05 -15.42
CA ILE A 820 -54.88 25.33 -15.94
C ILE A 820 -55.01 26.33 -14.79
N VAL A 821 -54.49 27.55 -14.99
CA VAL A 821 -54.71 28.72 -14.12
C VAL A 821 -55.55 29.75 -14.87
N VAL A 822 -56.42 30.48 -14.18
CA VAL A 822 -57.42 31.38 -14.79
C VAL A 822 -57.26 32.80 -14.25
N THR A 823 -57.37 33.81 -15.11
CA THR A 823 -57.25 35.23 -14.69
C THR A 823 -58.47 35.72 -13.90
N ASP A 824 -58.22 36.54 -12.88
CA ASP A 824 -59.27 37.19 -12.09
C ASP A 824 -59.93 38.37 -12.82
N LYS A 825 -60.88 39.03 -12.15
CA LYS A 825 -61.54 40.28 -12.61
C LYS A 825 -60.58 41.43 -12.97
N ASN A 826 -59.35 41.43 -12.47
CA ASN A 826 -58.30 42.41 -12.76
C ASN A 826 -57.31 41.92 -13.84
N GLY A 827 -57.60 40.78 -14.48
CA GLY A 827 -56.74 40.14 -15.48
C GLY A 827 -55.48 39.50 -14.90
N GLN A 828 -55.36 39.39 -13.58
CA GLN A 828 -54.18 38.86 -12.90
C GLN A 828 -54.33 37.38 -12.61
N PHE A 829 -53.23 36.64 -12.61
CA PHE A 829 -53.16 35.29 -12.06
C PHE A 829 -51.84 35.09 -11.30
N SER A 830 -51.87 34.23 -10.30
CA SER A 830 -50.68 33.73 -9.61
C SER A 830 -50.93 32.29 -9.18
N THR A 831 -49.89 31.45 -9.18
CA THR A 831 -49.95 30.08 -8.64
C THR A 831 -49.62 30.02 -7.15
N ALA A 832 -49.23 31.14 -6.53
CA ALA A 832 -48.78 31.17 -5.15
C ALA A 832 -49.92 30.87 -4.15
N SER A 833 -49.59 30.23 -3.02
CA SER A 833 -50.56 29.83 -2.00
C SER A 833 -51.26 31.02 -1.31
N ASP A 834 -50.60 32.18 -1.23
CA ASP A 834 -51.18 33.45 -0.75
C ASP A 834 -52.25 34.02 -1.70
N TRP A 835 -52.28 33.58 -2.96
CA TRP A 835 -53.33 33.92 -3.94
C TRP A 835 -54.48 32.91 -3.87
N ALA A 836 -54.16 31.62 -4.01
CA ALA A 836 -55.09 30.51 -3.82
C ALA A 836 -54.35 29.32 -3.22
N SER A 837 -54.79 28.86 -2.04
CA SER A 837 -54.20 27.69 -1.36
C SER A 837 -54.15 26.48 -2.28
N HIS A 838 -52.99 25.82 -2.33
CA HIS A 838 -52.72 24.63 -3.15
C HIS A 838 -53.63 23.45 -2.83
N LYS A 839 -54.37 23.50 -1.71
CA LYS A 839 -55.34 22.48 -1.24
C LYS A 839 -56.79 22.78 -1.63
N LYS A 840 -57.08 23.98 -2.15
CA LYS A 840 -58.43 24.42 -2.52
C LYS A 840 -58.67 24.13 -4.01
N ASN A 841 -59.60 23.23 -4.31
CA ASN A 841 -59.95 22.84 -5.69
C ASN A 841 -58.71 22.50 -6.55
N THR A 842 -57.71 21.83 -5.96
CA THR A 842 -56.39 21.64 -6.55
C THR A 842 -56.45 21.17 -8.00
N ASN A 843 -55.85 21.93 -8.91
CA ASN A 843 -55.78 21.67 -10.35
C ASN A 843 -57.13 21.57 -11.08
N ALA A 844 -58.22 22.10 -10.50
CA ALA A 844 -59.54 22.10 -11.15
C ALA A 844 -59.61 23.00 -12.41
N GLY A 845 -58.86 24.11 -12.41
CA GLY A 845 -58.69 24.98 -13.58
C GLY A 845 -59.97 25.69 -14.05
N THR A 846 -60.93 25.92 -13.15
CA THR A 846 -62.25 26.50 -13.48
C THR A 846 -62.37 27.98 -13.12
N SER A 847 -61.57 28.45 -12.16
CA SER A 847 -61.63 29.81 -11.63
C SER A 847 -60.27 30.33 -11.17
N SER A 848 -60.14 31.65 -11.00
CA SER A 848 -58.95 32.28 -10.41
C SER A 848 -58.79 32.01 -8.90
N GLU A 849 -59.67 31.19 -8.33
CA GLU A 849 -59.73 30.81 -6.92
C GLU A 849 -59.34 29.34 -6.66
N ASP A 850 -59.03 28.58 -7.72
CA ASP A 850 -58.56 27.19 -7.67
C ASP A 850 -57.01 27.17 -7.54
N GLY A 851 -56.48 26.42 -6.58
CA GLY A 851 -55.05 26.28 -6.34
C GLY A 851 -54.36 25.36 -7.34
N ILE A 852 -53.05 25.56 -7.54
CA ILE A 852 -52.23 24.75 -8.45
C ILE A 852 -51.22 23.92 -7.65
N TRP A 853 -50.95 22.69 -8.08
CA TRP A 853 -49.90 21.86 -7.51
C TRP A 853 -49.36 20.86 -8.53
N PHE A 854 -48.06 20.94 -8.84
CA PHE A 854 -47.35 19.96 -9.67
C PHE A 854 -46.65 18.89 -8.82
N GLY A 855 -46.58 17.68 -9.35
CA GLY A 855 -46.00 16.51 -8.69
C GLY A 855 -47.01 15.69 -7.87
N ILE A 856 -46.57 14.50 -7.48
CA ILE A 856 -47.44 13.47 -6.86
C ILE A 856 -47.50 13.52 -5.32
N SER A 857 -46.82 14.50 -4.70
CA SER A 857 -46.85 14.71 -3.25
C SER A 857 -48.12 15.44 -2.79
N GLU A 858 -48.46 15.34 -1.51
CA GLU A 858 -49.55 16.12 -0.92
C GLU A 858 -49.31 17.65 -1.08
N PRO A 859 -50.33 18.46 -1.44
CA PRO A 859 -50.17 19.90 -1.59
C PRO A 859 -49.77 20.61 -0.29
N ASP A 860 -48.80 21.53 -0.37
CA ASP A 860 -48.18 22.17 0.78
C ASP A 860 -48.02 23.68 0.54
N ASP A 861 -48.93 24.47 1.13
CA ASP A 861 -48.98 25.94 1.01
C ASP A 861 -47.71 26.66 1.50
N SER A 862 -46.80 25.96 2.20
CA SER A 862 -45.52 26.53 2.62
C SER A 862 -44.45 26.53 1.52
N LYS A 863 -44.78 26.01 0.32
CA LYS A 863 -43.92 25.86 -0.86
C LYS A 863 -44.60 26.44 -2.11
N GLY A 864 -43.85 26.60 -3.19
CA GLY A 864 -44.43 26.99 -4.48
C GLY A 864 -45.14 25.83 -5.18
N ALA A 865 -46.09 26.15 -6.06
CA ALA A 865 -46.92 25.18 -6.76
C ALA A 865 -46.14 24.33 -7.78
N LEU A 866 -45.13 24.90 -8.44
CA LEU A 866 -44.36 24.28 -9.51
C LEU A 866 -43.08 23.62 -8.99
N LEU A 867 -42.66 22.53 -9.63
CA LEU A 867 -41.41 21.80 -9.37
C LEU A 867 -40.21 22.50 -10.02
N TYR A 868 -38.99 22.02 -9.75
CA TYR A 868 -37.83 22.31 -10.57
C TYR A 868 -38.00 21.67 -11.95
N ASP A 869 -38.38 22.45 -12.95
CA ASP A 869 -38.63 22.02 -14.32
C ASP A 869 -38.65 23.20 -15.32
N THR A 870 -38.70 22.86 -16.61
CA THR A 870 -39.13 23.77 -17.68
C THR A 870 -40.63 23.57 -17.93
N TYR A 871 -41.37 24.68 -18.01
CA TYR A 871 -42.81 24.72 -18.24
C TYR A 871 -43.12 25.46 -19.52
N GLU A 872 -44.04 24.92 -20.31
CA GLU A 872 -44.64 25.58 -21.48
C GLU A 872 -45.98 26.19 -21.09
N ILE A 873 -46.14 27.49 -21.40
CA ILE A 873 -47.31 28.30 -21.06
C ILE A 873 -48.09 28.53 -22.35
N GLU A 874 -49.31 28.01 -22.41
CA GLU A 874 -50.22 28.07 -23.56
C GLU A 874 -51.47 28.86 -23.16
N GLU A 875 -51.79 29.92 -23.90
CA GLU A 875 -53.08 30.61 -23.76
C GLU A 875 -54.19 29.85 -24.48
N LEU A 876 -55.33 29.65 -23.81
CA LEU A 876 -56.48 28.95 -24.39
C LEU A 876 -57.55 29.93 -24.87
N ALA A 877 -58.19 29.59 -26.00
CA ALA A 877 -59.31 30.35 -26.54
C ALA A 877 -60.54 30.31 -25.61
N CYS A 878 -61.13 31.48 -25.36
CA CYS A 878 -62.32 31.66 -24.52
C CYS A 878 -63.14 32.87 -25.01
N GLU A 879 -64.31 33.12 -24.41
CA GLU A 879 -65.13 34.29 -24.78
C GLU A 879 -64.46 35.64 -24.43
N SER A 880 -63.45 35.66 -23.54
CA SER A 880 -62.76 36.90 -23.13
C SER A 880 -61.64 37.37 -24.06
N ASN A 881 -61.04 36.46 -24.85
CA ASN A 881 -60.01 36.75 -25.87
C ASN A 881 -60.50 36.48 -27.31
N LYS A 882 -61.81 36.33 -27.49
CA LYS A 882 -62.49 36.14 -28.78
C LYS A 882 -62.29 37.34 -29.72
N GLY A 883 -61.85 37.08 -30.95
CA GLY A 883 -61.46 38.12 -31.91
C GLY A 883 -60.09 38.76 -31.60
N MET A 884 -59.29 38.12 -30.74
CA MET A 884 -57.91 38.51 -30.47
C MET A 884 -56.96 37.37 -30.83
N LYS A 885 -55.78 37.73 -31.31
CA LYS A 885 -54.69 36.83 -31.66
C LYS A 885 -53.96 36.43 -30.38
N LEU A 886 -54.22 35.20 -29.93
CA LEU A 886 -53.64 34.60 -28.73
C LEU A 886 -52.11 34.63 -28.74
N ILE A 887 -51.53 34.66 -27.54
CA ILE A 887 -50.07 34.63 -27.36
C ILE A 887 -49.52 33.24 -27.74
N PRO A 888 -48.53 33.14 -28.65
CA PRO A 888 -47.87 31.88 -28.98
C PRO A 888 -47.23 31.25 -27.73
N ALA A 889 -47.36 29.92 -27.58
CA ALA A 889 -46.87 29.22 -26.39
C ALA A 889 -45.36 29.43 -26.18
N PHE A 890 -44.95 29.66 -24.92
CA PHE A 890 -43.58 30.03 -24.55
C PHE A 890 -43.08 29.28 -23.31
N GLU A 891 -41.76 29.17 -23.15
CA GLU A 891 -41.14 28.40 -22.07
C GLU A 891 -40.68 29.27 -20.89
N VAL A 892 -40.81 28.71 -19.68
CA VAL A 892 -40.45 29.32 -18.40
C VAL A 892 -39.72 28.28 -17.54
N VAL A 893 -38.63 28.65 -16.85
CA VAL A 893 -37.76 27.69 -16.13
C VAL A 893 -37.72 27.98 -14.62
N VAL A 894 -38.29 27.06 -13.82
CA VAL A 894 -38.28 27.13 -12.35
C VAL A 894 -36.97 26.56 -11.83
N SER A 895 -35.93 27.41 -11.82
CA SER A 895 -34.55 27.00 -11.48
C SER A 895 -34.15 27.23 -10.01
N ARG A 896 -34.97 27.91 -9.22
CA ARG A 896 -34.69 28.34 -7.84
C ARG A 896 -35.83 28.00 -6.90
N ASN A 897 -35.53 27.85 -5.61
CA ASN A 897 -36.55 27.58 -4.59
C ASN A 897 -37.20 28.89 -4.12
N LYS A 898 -38.53 28.87 -3.92
CA LYS A 898 -39.37 30.01 -3.52
C LYS A 898 -39.13 31.26 -4.38
N VAL A 899 -39.01 31.04 -5.69
CA VAL A 899 -39.04 32.10 -6.69
C VAL A 899 -40.45 32.18 -7.28
N THR A 900 -41.05 33.36 -7.24
CA THR A 900 -42.18 33.70 -8.11
C THR A 900 -41.60 34.29 -9.39
N ILE A 901 -42.02 33.76 -10.54
CA ILE A 901 -41.62 34.25 -11.86
C ILE A 901 -42.75 35.12 -12.39
N ASP A 902 -42.54 36.44 -12.32
CA ASP A 902 -43.39 37.43 -12.98
C ASP A 902 -43.20 37.34 -14.50
N LEU A 903 -44.26 36.93 -15.20
CA LEU A 903 -44.35 36.87 -16.65
C LEU A 903 -44.71 38.24 -17.27
N GLY A 904 -44.94 39.25 -16.43
CA GLY A 904 -45.23 40.60 -16.83
C GLY A 904 -46.63 40.78 -17.40
N THR A 905 -46.73 41.62 -18.45
CA THR A 905 -48.00 41.98 -19.08
C THR A 905 -48.21 41.24 -20.39
N LEU A 906 -49.02 40.17 -20.32
CA LEU A 906 -49.34 39.26 -21.42
C LEU A 906 -50.45 39.87 -22.28
N THR A 907 -50.11 40.30 -23.49
CA THR A 907 -50.96 41.15 -24.35
C THR A 907 -51.40 40.43 -25.62
N ASP A 908 -52.71 40.39 -25.92
CA ASP A 908 -53.21 39.97 -27.24
C ASP A 908 -53.24 41.12 -28.23
N GLU A 909 -52.89 40.86 -29.48
CA GLU A 909 -53.16 41.78 -30.59
C GLU A 909 -54.60 41.56 -31.10
N TYR A 910 -55.30 42.62 -31.52
CA TYR A 910 -56.56 42.44 -32.24
C TYR A 910 -56.29 41.87 -33.63
N GLU A 911 -57.15 40.96 -34.11
CA GLU A 911 -57.21 40.65 -35.53
C GLU A 911 -57.74 41.88 -36.29
N LYS A 912 -57.11 42.23 -37.41
CA LYS A 912 -57.49 43.43 -38.18
C LYS A 912 -58.66 43.11 -39.12
N GLU A 913 -59.76 43.82 -38.95
CA GLU A 913 -60.84 43.86 -39.95
C GLU A 913 -60.41 44.73 -41.14
N ILE A 914 -60.64 44.25 -42.36
CA ILE A 914 -60.39 45.01 -43.60
C ILE A 914 -61.66 45.80 -43.93
N THR A 915 -61.54 47.11 -44.16
CA THR A 915 -62.67 47.97 -44.55
C THR A 915 -62.51 48.54 -45.95
N ILE A 916 -63.65 48.87 -46.57
CA ILE A 916 -63.76 49.26 -47.97
C ILE A 916 -64.66 50.51 -48.10
N HIS A 917 -64.15 51.52 -48.81
CA HIS A 917 -64.83 52.80 -49.05
C HIS A 917 -64.61 53.23 -50.50
N THR A 918 -65.68 53.36 -51.28
CA THR A 918 -65.60 53.41 -52.75
C THR A 918 -66.30 54.67 -53.30
N THR A 919 -66.03 55.06 -54.55
CA THR A 919 -66.64 56.25 -55.19
C THR A 919 -66.51 56.18 -56.72
N ALA A 920 -67.64 56.05 -57.43
CA ALA A 920 -67.70 56.06 -58.88
C ALA A 920 -67.87 57.45 -59.52
N THR A 921 -67.25 57.61 -60.69
CA THR A 921 -67.24 58.83 -61.53
C THR A 921 -67.03 58.48 -63.03
N ASP A 922 -67.25 59.45 -63.93
CA ASP A 922 -66.88 59.33 -65.35
C ASP A 922 -65.36 59.40 -65.58
N LYS A 923 -64.83 58.57 -66.49
CA LYS A 923 -63.40 58.60 -66.83
C LYS A 923 -62.91 59.85 -67.57
N LYS A 924 -63.79 60.68 -68.14
CA LYS A 924 -63.41 61.88 -68.92
C LYS A 924 -63.65 63.18 -68.15
N THR A 925 -64.71 63.27 -67.35
CA THR A 925 -65.06 64.49 -66.58
C THR A 925 -64.70 64.40 -65.10
N GLY A 926 -64.64 63.21 -64.51
CA GLY A 926 -64.56 63.03 -63.06
C GLY A 926 -65.87 63.40 -62.32
N GLU A 927 -66.95 63.68 -63.05
CA GLU A 927 -68.27 63.93 -62.48
C GLU A 927 -69.08 62.64 -62.34
N LYS A 928 -70.11 62.64 -61.48
CA LYS A 928 -71.09 61.54 -61.37
C LYS A 928 -72.18 61.60 -62.44
N VAL A 929 -71.83 62.15 -63.60
CA VAL A 929 -72.72 62.41 -64.72
C VAL A 929 -72.00 62.05 -66.01
N ILE A 930 -72.57 61.11 -66.75
CA ILE A 930 -72.02 60.61 -68.01
C ILE A 930 -73.00 60.90 -69.14
N VAL A 931 -72.51 61.27 -70.32
CA VAL A 931 -73.34 61.37 -71.53
C VAL A 931 -73.41 60.00 -72.23
N ALA A 932 -74.62 59.53 -72.50
CA ALA A 932 -74.94 58.26 -73.16
C ALA A 932 -74.21 58.11 -74.51
N GLY A 933 -73.75 56.90 -74.80
CA GLY A 933 -73.08 56.61 -76.07
C GLY A 933 -72.34 55.29 -76.12
N LYS A 934 -71.85 54.94 -77.32
CA LYS A 934 -71.31 53.62 -77.69
C LYS A 934 -70.06 53.15 -76.96
N LYS A 935 -69.49 53.99 -76.09
CA LYS A 935 -68.39 53.64 -75.20
C LYS A 935 -68.32 54.61 -74.03
N VAL A 936 -68.99 54.23 -72.95
CA VAL A 936 -68.89 54.85 -71.64
C VAL A 936 -67.85 54.10 -70.81
N THR A 937 -67.15 54.80 -69.93
CA THR A 937 -66.30 54.18 -68.90
C THR A 937 -66.55 54.84 -67.55
N ILE A 938 -67.14 54.09 -66.62
CA ILE A 938 -67.16 54.44 -65.19
C ILE A 938 -65.80 54.06 -64.59
N VAL A 939 -65.25 54.91 -63.75
CA VAL A 939 -64.12 54.58 -62.85
C VAL A 939 -64.62 54.67 -61.42
N ASP A 940 -64.41 53.59 -60.68
CA ASP A 940 -64.59 53.57 -59.23
C ASP A 940 -63.23 53.62 -58.53
N THR A 941 -63.14 54.44 -57.47
CA THR A 941 -61.94 54.64 -56.65
C THR A 941 -62.11 53.97 -55.30
N VAL A 942 -61.71 52.71 -55.21
CA VAL A 942 -61.76 51.91 -53.99
C VAL A 942 -60.62 52.30 -53.06
N THR A 943 -60.97 52.83 -51.89
CA THR A 943 -60.05 53.01 -50.75
C THR A 943 -60.20 51.82 -49.82
N LEU A 944 -59.07 51.17 -49.49
CA LEU A 944 -59.00 49.98 -48.62
C LEU A 944 -58.15 50.28 -47.40
N ASP A 945 -58.53 49.75 -46.25
CA ASP A 945 -57.87 49.95 -44.96
C ASP A 945 -57.77 48.60 -44.21
N GLY A 946 -56.69 48.39 -43.46
CA GLY A 946 -56.41 47.14 -42.73
C GLY A 946 -55.73 46.03 -43.53
N LEU A 947 -55.21 46.31 -44.73
CA LEU A 947 -54.56 45.31 -45.60
C LEU A 947 -53.22 44.79 -45.03
N GLU A 948 -52.85 43.55 -45.37
CA GLU A 948 -51.51 43.02 -45.10
C GLU A 948 -50.56 43.33 -46.27
N GLU A 949 -49.52 44.15 -46.01
CA GLU A 949 -48.48 44.50 -46.99
C GLU A 949 -47.80 43.23 -47.56
N GLY A 950 -47.60 43.20 -48.87
CA GLY A 950 -47.07 42.06 -49.61
C GLY A 950 -48.08 40.94 -49.89
N ARG A 951 -49.32 40.99 -49.34
CA ARG A 951 -50.37 40.00 -49.64
C ARG A 951 -51.12 40.34 -50.93
N LYS A 952 -51.59 39.29 -51.62
CA LYS A 952 -52.31 39.38 -52.89
C LYS A 952 -53.82 39.32 -52.68
N TYR A 953 -54.55 40.26 -53.26
CA TYR A 953 -56.00 40.39 -53.18
C TYR A 953 -56.63 40.49 -54.57
N GLN A 954 -57.91 40.10 -54.70
CA GLN A 954 -58.74 40.36 -55.88
C GLN A 954 -59.92 41.23 -55.47
N LEU A 955 -59.98 42.44 -56.01
CA LEU A 955 -61.17 43.28 -56.01
C LEU A 955 -62.04 42.86 -57.21
N LYS A 956 -63.32 42.64 -56.99
CA LYS A 956 -64.34 42.47 -58.04
C LYS A 956 -65.37 43.56 -57.86
N GLY A 957 -65.94 44.04 -58.96
CA GLY A 957 -67.12 44.89 -58.88
C GLY A 957 -67.96 44.85 -60.14
N TRP A 958 -69.15 45.42 -60.05
CA TRP A 958 -70.14 45.40 -61.13
C TRP A 958 -71.11 46.57 -61.02
N GLN A 959 -71.77 46.88 -62.14
CA GLN A 959 -72.78 47.95 -62.22
C GLN A 959 -74.19 47.40 -61.97
N MET A 960 -74.95 48.12 -61.16
CA MET A 960 -76.37 47.89 -60.87
C MET A 960 -77.22 49.03 -61.43
N LEU A 961 -78.40 48.72 -61.98
CA LEU A 961 -79.46 49.69 -62.29
C LEU A 961 -80.17 50.08 -61.00
N LYS A 962 -80.08 51.35 -60.59
CA LYS A 962 -80.58 51.83 -59.28
C LYS A 962 -82.10 51.69 -59.14
N GLU A 963 -82.83 52.13 -60.16
CA GLU A 963 -84.29 52.15 -60.19
C GLU A 963 -84.92 50.75 -60.22
N GLU A 964 -84.20 49.76 -60.73
CA GLU A 964 -84.68 48.37 -60.88
C GLU A 964 -84.11 47.42 -59.79
N ASN A 965 -83.06 47.85 -59.07
CA ASN A 965 -82.24 47.02 -58.18
C ASN A 965 -81.79 45.71 -58.85
N ALA A 966 -81.37 45.82 -60.11
CA ALA A 966 -80.99 44.71 -60.98
C ALA A 966 -79.58 44.90 -61.53
N GLU A 967 -78.88 43.81 -61.86
CA GLU A 967 -77.56 43.89 -62.46
C GLU A 967 -77.62 44.47 -63.87
N LEU A 968 -76.71 45.39 -64.21
CA LEU A 968 -76.64 45.94 -65.56
C LEU A 968 -76.14 44.88 -66.54
N LEU A 969 -77.01 44.45 -67.46
CA LEU A 969 -76.68 43.50 -68.52
C LEU A 969 -76.59 44.20 -69.89
N ILE A 970 -75.44 44.07 -70.56
CA ILE A 970 -75.23 44.52 -71.95
C ILE A 970 -74.87 43.30 -72.80
N ASP A 971 -75.51 43.13 -73.96
CA ASP A 971 -75.43 41.92 -74.80
C ASP A 971 -75.67 40.60 -74.03
N GLY A 972 -76.50 40.65 -72.98
CA GLY A 972 -76.79 39.51 -72.10
C GLY A 972 -75.66 39.13 -71.15
N LYS A 973 -74.68 40.01 -70.94
CA LYS A 973 -73.57 39.83 -69.97
C LYS A 973 -73.54 40.96 -68.95
N ARG A 974 -73.18 40.61 -67.72
CA ARG A 974 -72.98 41.55 -66.61
C ARG A 974 -71.90 42.57 -66.95
N VAL A 975 -72.15 43.84 -66.64
CA VAL A 975 -71.12 44.89 -66.67
C VAL A 975 -70.31 44.80 -65.39
N GLU A 976 -69.27 43.97 -65.43
CA GLU A 976 -68.36 43.69 -64.30
C GLU A 976 -66.89 43.88 -64.67
N SER A 977 -66.03 43.94 -63.66
CA SER A 977 -64.58 44.01 -63.78
C SER A 977 -63.93 43.38 -62.56
N ASP A 978 -62.80 42.71 -62.75
CA ASP A 978 -61.95 42.24 -61.66
C ASP A 978 -60.55 42.83 -61.77
N TYR A 979 -59.96 43.15 -60.62
CA TYR A 979 -58.62 43.71 -60.51
C TYR A 979 -57.85 43.01 -59.38
N THR A 980 -56.77 42.34 -59.77
CA THR A 980 -55.91 41.58 -58.85
C THR A 980 -54.63 42.36 -58.59
N PHE A 981 -54.33 42.63 -57.33
CA PHE A 981 -53.16 43.41 -56.90
C PHE A 981 -52.41 42.72 -55.75
N VAL A 982 -51.20 43.20 -55.47
CA VAL A 982 -50.45 42.91 -54.26
C VAL A 982 -50.42 44.20 -53.44
N ALA A 983 -50.72 44.12 -52.14
CA ALA A 983 -50.79 45.30 -51.31
C ALA A 983 -49.39 45.89 -51.06
N ASP A 984 -49.23 47.19 -51.29
CA ASP A 984 -47.97 47.92 -51.04
C ASP A 984 -47.93 48.62 -49.68
N SER A 985 -49.06 48.61 -48.97
CA SER A 985 -49.28 49.32 -47.71
C SER A 985 -50.59 48.86 -47.05
N GLU A 986 -50.76 49.16 -45.76
CA GLU A 986 -51.98 48.84 -45.00
C GLU A 986 -53.22 49.66 -45.46
N LYS A 987 -53.00 50.82 -46.11
CA LYS A 987 -54.07 51.71 -46.60
C LYS A 987 -53.83 52.09 -48.05
N MET A 988 -54.62 51.52 -48.95
CA MET A 988 -54.44 51.66 -50.40
C MET A 988 -55.58 52.41 -51.09
N LYS A 989 -55.32 52.89 -52.31
CA LYS A 989 -56.35 53.26 -53.27
C LYS A 989 -56.15 52.51 -54.58
N VAL A 990 -57.24 51.98 -55.12
CA VAL A 990 -57.31 51.15 -56.32
C VAL A 990 -58.38 51.73 -57.24
N GLU A 991 -58.05 51.99 -58.50
CA GLU A 991 -59.02 52.38 -59.52
C GLU A 991 -59.44 51.17 -60.35
N ILE A 992 -60.74 50.88 -60.39
CA ILE A 992 -61.34 49.84 -61.25
C ILE A 992 -62.25 50.50 -62.30
N SER A 993 -62.30 49.96 -63.52
CA SER A 993 -62.89 50.65 -64.68
C SER A 993 -63.85 49.77 -65.49
N TYR A 994 -65.12 50.15 -65.51
CA TYR A 994 -66.20 49.44 -66.20
C TYR A 994 -66.48 50.11 -67.55
N THR A 995 -66.28 49.40 -68.67
CA THR A 995 -66.43 49.98 -70.02
C THR A 995 -67.45 49.22 -70.85
N PHE A 996 -68.51 49.90 -71.27
CA PHE A 996 -69.68 49.30 -71.92
C PHE A 996 -70.33 50.27 -72.92
N ASP A 997 -71.25 49.75 -73.75
CA ASP A 997 -72.14 50.59 -74.55
C ASP A 997 -73.29 51.09 -73.65
N ALA A 998 -73.45 52.41 -73.55
CA ALA A 998 -74.51 53.06 -72.77
C ALA A 998 -75.45 53.89 -73.65
N SER A 999 -75.48 53.65 -74.97
CA SER A 999 -76.32 54.39 -75.92
C SER A 999 -77.82 54.32 -75.61
N GLU A 1000 -78.28 53.23 -74.98
CA GLU A 1000 -79.70 53.02 -74.64
C GLU A 1000 -80.01 53.29 -73.16
N LEU A 1001 -79.03 53.73 -72.36
CA LEU A 1001 -79.17 53.95 -70.91
C LEU A 1001 -79.45 55.42 -70.54
N GLY A 1002 -79.80 56.27 -71.50
CA GLY A 1002 -80.12 57.69 -71.25
C GLY A 1002 -81.23 57.85 -70.21
N GLY A 1003 -80.94 58.56 -69.12
CA GLY A 1003 -81.86 58.80 -68.01
C GLY A 1003 -81.73 57.84 -66.82
N GLN A 1004 -80.98 56.75 -66.94
CA GLN A 1004 -80.80 55.76 -65.86
C GLN A 1004 -79.75 56.21 -64.83
N ASN A 1005 -79.89 55.74 -63.58
CA ASN A 1005 -78.83 55.79 -62.59
C ASN A 1005 -78.16 54.42 -62.43
N LEU A 1006 -76.83 54.42 -62.42
CA LEU A 1006 -76.02 53.24 -62.16
C LEU A 1006 -75.31 53.35 -60.82
N VAL A 1007 -75.09 52.23 -60.15
CA VAL A 1007 -74.40 52.14 -58.84
C VAL A 1007 -73.38 51.01 -58.94
N THR A 1008 -72.12 51.26 -58.58
CA THR A 1008 -71.13 50.18 -58.48
C THR A 1008 -71.27 49.45 -57.15
N PHE A 1009 -71.18 48.12 -57.19
CA PHE A 1009 -70.98 47.25 -56.04
C PHE A 1009 -69.59 46.60 -56.11
N GLU A 1010 -68.98 46.36 -54.95
CA GLU A 1010 -67.63 45.80 -54.82
C GLU A 1010 -67.55 44.63 -53.81
N GLU A 1011 -66.69 43.66 -54.09
CA GLU A 1011 -66.25 42.61 -53.16
C GLU A 1011 -64.72 42.47 -53.21
N LEU A 1012 -64.08 42.34 -52.05
CA LEU A 1012 -62.65 42.08 -51.92
C LEU A 1012 -62.39 40.66 -51.39
N TYR A 1013 -61.50 39.94 -52.07
CA TYR A 1013 -61.09 38.58 -51.73
C TYR A 1013 -59.59 38.51 -51.40
N ASP A 1014 -59.22 37.81 -50.31
CA ASP A 1014 -57.84 37.40 -50.03
C ASP A 1014 -57.50 36.14 -50.86
N LEU A 1015 -56.38 36.18 -51.59
CA LEU A 1015 -55.88 35.08 -52.44
C LEU A 1015 -54.76 34.26 -51.79
N LYS A 1016 -54.60 34.32 -50.46
CA LYS A 1016 -53.66 33.51 -49.67
C LYS A 1016 -53.75 32.00 -49.96
N ASN A 1017 -54.95 31.50 -50.26
CA ASN A 1017 -55.15 30.22 -50.95
C ASN A 1017 -55.73 30.49 -52.36
N PRO A 1018 -54.94 30.33 -53.44
CA PRO A 1018 -55.43 30.57 -54.80
C PRO A 1018 -56.55 29.63 -55.28
N GLU A 1019 -56.71 28.45 -54.66
CA GLU A 1019 -57.78 27.50 -55.01
C GLU A 1019 -59.09 27.76 -54.26
N GLU A 1020 -59.06 28.53 -53.16
CA GLU A 1020 -60.23 28.88 -52.35
C GLU A 1020 -60.17 30.34 -51.85
N PRO A 1021 -60.48 31.33 -52.72
CA PRO A 1021 -60.49 32.75 -52.36
C PRO A 1021 -61.51 33.08 -51.26
N VAL A 1022 -61.07 33.74 -50.19
CA VAL A 1022 -61.93 34.12 -49.06
C VAL A 1022 -62.38 35.57 -49.22
N LYS A 1023 -63.69 35.85 -49.20
CA LYS A 1023 -64.20 37.23 -49.18
C LYS A 1023 -63.90 37.87 -47.82
N VAL A 1024 -63.26 39.04 -47.83
CA VAL A 1024 -62.80 39.77 -46.62
C VAL A 1024 -63.44 41.14 -46.43
N ALA A 1025 -64.01 41.75 -47.48
CA ALA A 1025 -64.80 42.97 -47.40
C ALA A 1025 -65.80 43.08 -48.57
N GLU A 1026 -66.87 43.86 -48.42
CA GLU A 1026 -67.84 44.14 -49.49
C GLU A 1026 -68.48 45.53 -49.34
N HIS A 1027 -68.99 46.07 -50.45
CA HIS A 1027 -69.76 47.30 -50.52
C HIS A 1027 -70.92 47.13 -51.52
N ASN A 1028 -72.16 47.10 -51.03
CA ASN A 1028 -73.33 46.64 -51.82
C ASN A 1028 -74.64 47.38 -51.49
N ASP A 1029 -74.58 48.66 -51.09
CA ASP A 1029 -75.79 49.48 -50.92
C ASP A 1029 -76.21 50.14 -52.25
N ILE A 1030 -77.35 49.72 -52.78
CA ILE A 1030 -77.99 50.30 -53.99
C ILE A 1030 -78.36 51.78 -53.83
N ASN A 1031 -78.43 52.30 -52.60
CA ASN A 1031 -78.81 53.67 -52.34
C ASN A 1031 -77.64 54.66 -52.39
N ASP A 1032 -76.40 54.18 -52.30
CA ASP A 1032 -75.23 54.99 -51.98
C ASP A 1032 -74.95 56.11 -53.00
N GLU A 1033 -74.94 57.37 -52.53
CA GLU A 1033 -74.65 58.56 -53.35
C GLU A 1033 -73.14 58.72 -53.65
N GLY A 1034 -72.28 58.01 -52.92
CA GLY A 1034 -70.87 57.76 -53.24
C GLY A 1034 -70.71 56.96 -54.55
N GLN A 1035 -71.58 55.99 -54.78
CA GLN A 1035 -71.54 55.09 -55.94
C GLN A 1035 -72.49 55.44 -57.09
N THR A 1036 -73.49 56.28 -56.86
CA THR A 1036 -74.48 56.61 -57.90
C THR A 1036 -73.92 57.52 -58.99
N VAL A 1037 -74.02 57.08 -60.25
CA VAL A 1037 -73.65 57.82 -61.47
C VAL A 1037 -74.85 57.90 -62.43
N THR A 1038 -75.24 59.11 -62.83
CA THR A 1038 -76.39 59.36 -63.72
C THR A 1038 -75.97 59.41 -65.19
N ILE A 1039 -76.69 58.69 -66.07
CA ILE A 1039 -76.50 58.76 -67.52
C ILE A 1039 -77.47 59.79 -68.14
N LYS A 1040 -76.97 60.71 -68.98
CA LYS A 1040 -77.73 61.80 -69.64
C LYS A 1040 -77.67 61.71 -71.17
N GLU A 1041 -78.66 62.31 -71.84
CA GLU A 1041 -78.74 62.40 -73.30
C GLU A 1041 -77.76 63.43 -73.91
N VAL A 1042 -77.51 63.35 -75.23
CA VAL A 1042 -76.46 64.10 -75.95
C VAL A 1042 -76.93 65.49 -76.43
N PRO A 1043 -76.26 66.61 -76.08
CA PRO A 1043 -76.55 67.95 -76.61
C PRO A 1043 -75.55 68.44 -77.69
N GLU A 1044 -75.99 69.35 -78.57
CA GLU A 1044 -75.18 69.95 -79.66
C GLU A 1044 -74.36 71.20 -79.22
N THR A 1045 -73.38 71.62 -80.04
CA THR A 1045 -72.34 72.62 -79.68
C THR A 1045 -72.15 73.74 -80.72
N PRO A 1046 -71.76 74.96 -80.31
CA PRO A 1046 -70.83 75.77 -81.11
C PRO A 1046 -69.70 76.48 -80.31
N THR A 1047 -68.72 77.02 -81.04
CA THR A 1047 -67.43 77.66 -80.63
C THR A 1047 -67.31 79.10 -81.22
N PRO A 1048 -66.19 79.86 -81.15
CA PRO A 1048 -65.03 79.98 -80.20
C PRO A 1048 -64.70 81.46 -79.80
N GLU A 1049 -63.64 81.72 -78.98
CA GLU A 1049 -62.41 82.50 -79.37
C GLU A 1049 -61.41 82.86 -78.22
N THR A 1050 -60.18 83.20 -78.65
CA THR A 1050 -58.82 83.32 -78.02
C THR A 1050 -58.46 84.70 -77.37
N PRO A 1051 -57.19 85.07 -76.96
CA PRO A 1051 -55.90 84.33 -76.68
C PRO A 1051 -55.00 84.79 -75.45
N GLY A 1052 -53.95 84.00 -75.10
CA GLY A 1052 -52.64 84.49 -74.55
C GLY A 1052 -52.01 83.75 -73.33
N THR A 1053 -50.76 83.95 -72.85
CA THR A 1053 -49.46 84.45 -73.41
C THR A 1053 -48.20 84.12 -72.54
N ILE A 1054 -47.31 83.22 -73.02
CA ILE A 1054 -45.81 83.12 -72.92
C ILE A 1054 -44.99 83.40 -71.60
N THR A 1055 -44.23 82.40 -71.10
CA THR A 1055 -42.74 82.35 -70.79
C THR A 1055 -42.38 81.00 -70.11
N LYS A 1056 -41.36 80.16 -70.45
CA LYS A 1056 -39.86 80.22 -70.52
C LYS A 1056 -39.15 80.23 -69.12
N THR A 1057 -38.03 79.51 -68.82
CA THR A 1057 -37.01 78.73 -69.60
C THR A 1057 -36.06 77.86 -68.72
N SER A 1058 -35.48 76.75 -69.25
CA SER A 1058 -34.08 76.18 -69.10
C SER A 1058 -33.40 75.97 -67.70
N ASN A 1059 -32.38 75.11 -67.42
CA ASN A 1059 -31.58 74.07 -68.13
C ASN A 1059 -30.77 73.18 -67.10
N PRO A 1060 -30.05 72.10 -67.51
CA PRO A 1060 -29.26 71.17 -66.65
C PRO A 1060 -27.71 71.36 -66.82
N PRO A 1061 -26.74 70.42 -66.55
CA PRO A 1061 -26.60 69.18 -65.72
C PRO A 1061 -25.26 69.09 -64.89
N LYS A 1062 -24.86 67.86 -64.43
CA LYS A 1062 -23.47 67.26 -64.32
C LYS A 1062 -22.65 67.19 -62.98
N THR A 1063 -22.21 65.96 -62.67
CA THR A 1063 -20.86 65.41 -62.24
C THR A 1063 -19.74 66.34 -61.69
N GLY A 1064 -18.83 65.94 -60.79
CA GLY A 1064 -18.50 64.65 -60.12
C GLY A 1064 -16.99 64.59 -59.70
N ASP A 1065 -16.61 63.76 -58.71
CA ASP A 1065 -15.23 63.41 -58.23
C ASP A 1065 -14.29 64.58 -57.76
N THR A 1066 -13.26 64.47 -56.90
CA THR A 1066 -12.53 63.36 -56.22
C THR A 1066 -11.87 63.84 -54.88
N GLU A 1067 -11.30 62.91 -54.09
CA GLU A 1067 -10.26 62.98 -53.01
C GLU A 1067 -9.50 64.32 -52.70
N ASN A 1068 -8.93 64.66 -51.53
CA ASN A 1068 -8.73 64.15 -50.14
C ASN A 1068 -7.63 65.06 -49.48
N VAL A 1069 -7.34 64.93 -48.17
CA VAL A 1069 -6.10 65.32 -47.43
C VAL A 1069 -5.89 66.79 -46.91
N ALA A 1070 -5.96 66.92 -45.56
CA ALA A 1070 -5.18 67.80 -44.65
C ALA A 1070 -5.27 69.36 -44.71
N LEU A 1071 -4.98 70.14 -43.64
CA LEU A 1071 -5.10 70.02 -42.16
C LEU A 1071 -4.84 71.43 -41.54
N TRP A 1072 -5.05 71.58 -40.22
CA TRP A 1072 -4.67 72.69 -39.30
C TRP A 1072 -5.62 73.90 -39.16
N ILE A 1073 -5.77 74.55 -37.98
CA ILE A 1073 -5.97 74.06 -36.58
C ILE A 1073 -6.29 75.24 -35.64
N ALA A 1074 -6.94 74.94 -34.49
CA ALA A 1074 -7.25 75.83 -33.36
C ALA A 1074 -8.27 76.95 -33.69
N ILE A 1075 -9.19 77.36 -32.79
CA ILE A 1075 -9.03 77.83 -31.40
C ILE A 1075 -10.35 77.49 -30.65
N LEU A 1076 -10.32 76.71 -29.53
CA LEU A 1076 -10.46 77.18 -28.12
C LEU A 1076 -11.87 77.77 -27.75
N VAL A 1077 -12.50 77.49 -26.59
CA VAL A 1077 -12.19 76.61 -25.44
C VAL A 1077 -13.39 76.50 -24.46
N LEU A 1078 -13.35 75.55 -23.50
CA LEU A 1078 -14.21 75.41 -22.28
C LEU A 1078 -15.71 75.10 -22.52
N SER A 1079 -16.48 74.45 -21.64
CA SER A 1079 -16.24 73.72 -20.36
C SER A 1079 -17.50 72.89 -20.03
N ALA A 1080 -17.53 71.87 -19.18
CA ALA A 1080 -16.50 70.97 -18.62
C ALA A 1080 -17.21 69.71 -18.05
N ALA A 1081 -16.53 68.56 -18.02
CA ALA A 1081 -17.03 67.33 -17.40
C ALA A 1081 -15.89 66.47 -16.84
N GLY A 1082 -16.20 65.62 -15.86
CA GLY A 1082 -15.29 64.68 -15.18
C GLY A 1082 -16.06 63.90 -14.10
N ILE A 1083 -15.50 62.92 -13.40
CA ILE A 1083 -14.11 62.44 -13.32
C ILE A 1083 -14.15 60.91 -13.17
N THR A 1084 -13.15 60.19 -13.72
CA THR A 1084 -12.27 59.23 -12.97
C THR A 1084 -11.39 58.46 -13.96
N GLY A 1085 -10.09 58.34 -13.68
CA GLY A 1085 -9.21 57.51 -14.51
C GLY A 1085 -7.79 57.28 -13.96
N VAL A 1086 -7.34 56.02 -14.13
CA VAL A 1086 -5.97 55.57 -14.41
C VAL A 1086 -4.83 55.96 -13.45
N ARG A 1087 -4.11 54.94 -12.96
CA ARG A 1087 -2.64 55.02 -12.89
C ARG A 1087 -1.96 53.68 -13.15
N ILE A 1088 -0.65 53.75 -13.39
CA ILE A 1088 0.17 52.76 -14.10
C ILE A 1088 1.45 52.50 -13.30
N TRP A 1089 1.81 51.21 -13.16
CA TRP A 1089 3.18 50.64 -13.19
C TRP A 1089 4.27 51.09 -12.17
N ASN A 1090 4.90 50.08 -11.58
CA ASN A 1090 6.33 49.96 -11.23
C ASN A 1090 6.96 50.59 -9.95
N LYS A 1091 7.90 49.81 -9.39
CA LYS A 1091 9.08 50.16 -8.53
C LYS A 1091 8.96 51.12 -7.32
N LYS A 1092 8.82 50.49 -6.13
CA LYS A 1092 9.74 50.53 -4.94
C LYS A 1092 10.13 51.84 -4.19
N LYS A 1093 10.18 51.69 -2.85
CA LYS A 1093 11.02 52.37 -1.80
C LYS A 1093 10.64 53.77 -1.23
N GLN A 1094 10.53 53.83 0.11
CA GLN A 1094 11.15 54.74 1.12
C GLN A 1094 10.98 54.04 2.51
N VAL A 1095 11.84 53.94 3.55
CA VAL A 1095 13.24 54.33 3.92
C VAL A 1095 13.39 55.40 5.05
N LYS A 1096 13.40 54.95 6.31
CA LYS A 1096 13.97 55.57 7.54
C LYS A 1096 14.31 54.42 8.53
N ARG A 1097 15.51 54.16 9.07
CA ARG A 1097 16.85 54.80 9.15
C ARG A 1097 17.13 55.70 10.38
N LEU A 1098 17.77 55.09 11.39
CA LEU A 1098 18.61 55.64 12.49
C LEU A 1098 19.20 54.39 13.21
N GLY A 1099 20.48 54.25 13.60
CA GLY A 1099 21.76 54.92 13.28
C GLY A 1099 22.87 53.81 13.25
N ILE A 1100 24.18 53.98 13.44
CA ILE A 1100 25.16 55.08 13.38
C ILE A 1100 26.57 54.42 13.51
N LYS A 1101 27.56 54.76 12.65
CA LYS A 1101 29.04 54.51 12.80
C LYS A 1101 29.53 53.04 12.93
N GLU A 1102 30.79 52.65 12.67
CA GLU A 1102 31.91 53.16 11.83
C GLU A 1102 32.95 52.03 11.61
N LYS A 1103 33.70 52.03 10.49
CA LYS A 1103 34.96 51.26 10.25
C LYS A 1103 34.84 49.70 10.19
N LYS A 1104 35.80 48.93 9.64
CA LYS A 1104 37.14 49.21 9.04
C LYS A 1104 37.43 48.19 7.89
N GLU A 1105 38.52 48.43 7.14
CA GLU A 1105 39.59 47.52 6.64
C GLU A 1105 39.51 45.99 6.96
N GLU A 1106 40.11 45.04 6.21
CA GLU A 1106 41.03 45.06 5.03
C GLU A 1106 41.05 43.67 4.30
N GLU A 1107 42.07 43.43 3.46
CA GLU A 1107 42.51 42.19 2.77
C GLU A 1107 42.40 40.90 3.65
N GLU A 1108 42.14 39.67 3.17
CA GLU A 1108 42.58 38.94 1.95
C GLU A 1108 41.47 38.08 1.30
#